data_AF-A0A6M0BW77-F1
#
_entry.id   AF-A0A6M0BW77-F1
#
_cell.length_a   1.000
_cell.length_b   1.000
_cell.length_c   1.000
_cell.angle_alpha   90.00
_cell.angle_beta   90.00
_cell.angle_gamma   90.00
#
_symmetry.space_group_name_H-M   'P 1'
#
loop_
_entity.id
_entity.type
_entity.pdbx_description
1 polymer ?
#
loop_
_entity_poly.entity_id
_entity_poly.type
_entity_poly.pdbx_seq_one_letter_code
_entity_poly.pdbx_strand_id
1 'polypeptide(L)'
;MGNGGSITVNTKKLRLQDGAQINARSRGGGDAGNITISTKNTEIIGKSPNGIWLSGLTAEATDEGTGRGGTLTIHTETLNLRNQAEITVSSATQQPAGNLEINSNNILIENQASINAETTAGQGSITINNNNKDLILRHHSNITTNATGSATGGNITINTENLVALENSDISANAQQAFGGTINITAAGIFGTEFRPQQTNQSDITATSELGASFSGEVNLNTPEVDPSDGLVQFDDTIEDISALIDQNPCQRGEGSEFTITGKGGLPPTPRDFLTPYNISQEETPATSEKFVTPSEPEFIEAQGWVSTPNGIQLIVNPDTAIPVRPWLTPPNCEKLDSQQLQPYLLASTTDIIPSPNSQPLQVTIQQFNFQGNTKFSNEELQQQLTPYLNKAIAFNQLIAARTAITEYYTKNNYITSGAFIPPQTITENGTVTIQVVEGKIDEIDINIEGRLNENYIKSRLEKATIAPINQDKLLSALQLLQLDPLIDNISAELSAGVRPDTSVLAVEVVTANPWQIAAITNNGRVPSVGTFRRGIEVGHGNLTGMGDSFNTLYTNTDGSDLVELSYAIPVNSRNGRIEMFYRYQDNEVIESPFERLDIQSNSHTYELTFRQPIIQTPRQEFSVGVGATRRDSQTSVLGENFPLSAGANDDGETKLSILQFFQDYQLRGDNQVLALNSQFNIGLGILDATVNSDEPDSRFFYWRGQGQWVRELATDTLLVVGGDVQLSPSELVPLERFGLGGYRSVRGYRQDTRLTDNGVLGTVELRLPVPWVSGKNRLFQVVPFIDGGVAWNSDGEEVSGTNALAAVGVGLQVKLWDRINMRLDYGIPLVDVDSRDRTAQEDGFYFSVSSSPY
;
A
#
# COMPACT_ATOMS: atom_id res chain seq x y z
N MET A 1 10.06 -80.36 -13.72
CA MET A 1 10.12 -78.89 -13.59
C MET A 1 9.36 -78.53 -12.32
N GLY A 2 9.89 -77.62 -11.51
CA GLY A 2 9.31 -77.22 -10.23
C GLY A 2 9.38 -75.70 -10.06
N ASN A 3 8.71 -75.19 -9.03
CA ASN A 3 8.65 -73.75 -8.75
C ASN A 3 10.04 -73.19 -8.40
N GLY A 4 10.24 -71.90 -8.69
CA GLY A 4 11.43 -71.15 -8.30
C GLY A 4 11.56 -71.07 -6.78
N GLY A 5 12.81 -71.11 -6.30
CA GLY A 5 13.12 -70.98 -4.87
C GLY A 5 12.98 -69.53 -4.39
N SER A 6 12.61 -69.35 -3.13
CA SER A 6 12.55 -68.02 -2.50
C SER A 6 13.92 -67.54 -2.03
N ILE A 7 14.21 -66.26 -2.16
CA ILE A 7 15.43 -65.59 -1.70
C ILE A 7 15.07 -64.62 -0.57
N THR A 8 15.75 -64.71 0.57
CA THR A 8 15.62 -63.75 1.66
C THR A 8 16.96 -63.12 1.96
N VAL A 9 17.03 -61.78 1.95
CA VAL A 9 18.23 -61.02 2.28
C VAL A 9 17.96 -60.14 3.49
N ASN A 10 18.65 -60.44 4.59
CA ASN A 10 18.60 -59.67 5.83
C ASN A 10 19.98 -59.05 6.09
N THR A 11 20.11 -57.74 5.93
CA THR A 11 21.38 -57.02 6.13
C THR A 11 21.13 -55.58 6.56
N LYS A 12 22.13 -54.87 7.08
CA LYS A 12 21.97 -53.43 7.35
C LYS A 12 21.99 -52.59 6.07
N LYS A 13 22.86 -52.94 5.13
CA LYS A 13 23.03 -52.24 3.85
C LYS A 13 23.07 -53.28 2.73
N LEU A 14 22.24 -53.10 1.72
CA LEU A 14 22.30 -53.82 0.46
C LEU A 14 22.73 -52.84 -0.64
N ARG A 15 23.81 -53.17 -1.34
CA ARG A 15 24.29 -52.38 -2.49
C ARG A 15 24.48 -53.31 -3.68
N LEU A 16 23.71 -53.10 -4.74
CA LEU A 16 23.84 -53.78 -6.02
C LEU A 16 24.37 -52.78 -7.04
N GLN A 17 25.54 -53.03 -7.61
CA GLN A 17 26.18 -52.14 -8.57
C GLN A 17 26.84 -52.93 -9.70
N ASP A 18 27.20 -52.24 -10.78
CA ASP A 18 28.00 -52.78 -11.88
C ASP A 18 27.40 -54.08 -12.48
N GLY A 19 26.07 -54.18 -12.54
CA GLY A 19 25.33 -55.31 -13.07
C GLY A 19 25.06 -56.44 -12.07
N ALA A 20 25.24 -56.19 -10.77
CA ALA A 20 24.89 -57.15 -9.73
C ALA A 20 23.37 -57.37 -9.66
N GLN A 21 22.95 -58.64 -9.68
CA GLN A 21 21.54 -59.03 -9.69
C GLN A 21 21.20 -60.00 -8.56
N ILE A 22 20.00 -59.86 -7.99
CA ILE A 22 19.35 -60.89 -7.17
C ILE A 22 18.12 -61.34 -7.94
N ASN A 23 18.09 -62.58 -8.42
CA ASN A 23 17.07 -63.05 -9.32
C ASN A 23 16.45 -64.39 -8.91
N ALA A 24 15.12 -64.49 -9.02
CA ALA A 24 14.32 -65.67 -8.74
C ALA A 24 13.51 -66.07 -9.97
N ARG A 25 14.20 -66.33 -11.10
CA ARG A 25 13.57 -66.60 -12.40
C ARG A 25 13.05 -68.04 -12.55
N SER A 26 11.93 -68.21 -13.24
CA SER A 26 11.46 -69.52 -13.74
C SER A 26 11.45 -69.55 -15.28
N ARG A 27 12.00 -70.63 -15.85
CA ARG A 27 12.00 -70.91 -17.30
C ARG A 27 11.17 -72.14 -17.69
N GLY A 28 10.34 -72.62 -16.78
CA GLY A 28 9.59 -73.86 -16.92
C GLY A 28 8.11 -73.72 -16.56
N GLY A 29 7.41 -74.84 -16.41
CA GLY A 29 5.98 -74.80 -16.06
C GLY A 29 5.65 -74.43 -14.60
N GLY A 30 6.67 -74.20 -13.75
CA GLY A 30 6.50 -73.79 -12.35
C GLY A 30 6.59 -72.27 -12.19
N ASP A 31 6.01 -71.75 -11.11
CA ASP A 31 6.01 -70.31 -10.82
C ASP A 31 7.41 -69.77 -10.51
N ALA A 32 7.65 -68.48 -10.75
CA ALA A 32 8.87 -67.80 -10.33
C ALA A 32 8.95 -67.69 -8.80
N GLY A 33 10.17 -67.60 -8.28
CA GLY A 33 10.41 -67.57 -6.83
C GLY A 33 10.17 -66.18 -6.23
N ASN A 34 9.96 -66.11 -4.91
CA ASN A 34 9.76 -64.84 -4.22
C ASN A 34 11.07 -64.25 -3.71
N ILE A 35 11.20 -62.92 -3.70
CA ILE A 35 12.36 -62.22 -3.13
C ILE A 35 11.88 -61.35 -1.97
N THR A 36 12.51 -61.49 -0.81
CA THR A 36 12.27 -60.63 0.36
C THR A 36 13.57 -59.96 0.78
N ILE A 37 13.59 -58.63 0.70
CA ILE A 37 14.71 -57.79 1.13
C ILE A 37 14.31 -57.08 2.42
N SER A 38 15.15 -57.17 3.45
CA SER A 38 14.96 -56.43 4.71
C SER A 38 16.27 -55.78 5.11
N THR A 39 16.35 -54.46 4.93
CA THR A 39 17.55 -53.68 5.20
C THR A 39 17.26 -52.32 5.82
N LYS A 40 18.30 -51.55 6.18
CA LYS A 40 18.14 -50.11 6.46
C LYS A 40 18.33 -49.29 5.19
N ASN A 41 19.40 -49.57 4.44
CA ASN A 41 19.73 -48.82 3.25
C ASN A 41 19.86 -49.75 2.05
N THR A 42 19.02 -49.54 1.03
CA THR A 42 19.07 -50.26 -0.24
C THR A 42 19.54 -49.30 -1.34
N GLU A 43 20.66 -49.62 -1.98
CA GLU A 43 21.21 -48.88 -3.13
C GLU A 43 21.32 -49.84 -4.31
N ILE A 44 20.65 -49.53 -5.42
CA ILE A 44 20.76 -50.32 -6.66
C ILE A 44 21.14 -49.35 -7.77
N ILE A 45 22.31 -49.56 -8.37
CA ILE A 45 22.96 -48.54 -9.20
C ILE A 45 23.53 -49.15 -10.47
N GLY A 46 23.22 -48.55 -11.61
CA GLY A 46 23.99 -48.78 -12.82
C GLY A 46 23.68 -50.10 -13.51
N LYS A 47 24.60 -50.43 -14.41
CA LYS A 47 24.64 -51.68 -15.17
C LYS A 47 26.09 -52.15 -15.26
N SER A 48 26.27 -53.39 -15.68
CA SER A 48 27.59 -53.96 -15.95
C SER A 48 28.37 -53.13 -16.98
N PRO A 49 29.72 -53.14 -16.94
CA PRO A 49 30.54 -52.34 -17.84
C PRO A 49 30.28 -52.55 -19.34
N ASN A 50 29.80 -53.74 -19.72
CA ASN A 50 29.42 -54.07 -21.10
C ASN A 50 27.97 -53.68 -21.45
N GLY A 51 27.22 -53.14 -20.49
CA GLY A 51 25.83 -52.72 -20.63
C GLY A 51 24.80 -53.85 -20.73
N ILE A 52 25.22 -55.12 -20.58
CA ILE A 52 24.35 -56.28 -20.81
C ILE A 52 23.42 -56.54 -19.62
N TRP A 53 23.97 -56.46 -18.41
CA TRP A 53 23.25 -56.72 -17.17
C TRP A 53 22.95 -55.42 -16.45
N LEU A 54 21.68 -55.12 -16.22
CA LEU A 54 21.25 -54.05 -15.31
C LEU A 54 21.45 -54.52 -13.87
N SER A 55 21.91 -53.63 -12.98
CA SER A 55 21.89 -53.93 -11.54
C SER A 55 20.44 -53.97 -11.07
N GLY A 56 20.04 -54.99 -10.33
CA GLY A 56 18.62 -55.09 -10.00
C GLY A 56 18.16 -56.29 -9.20
N LEU A 57 16.87 -56.26 -8.90
CA LEU A 57 16.12 -57.33 -8.28
C LEU A 57 15.10 -57.85 -9.31
N THR A 58 15.02 -59.16 -9.53
CA THR A 58 14.14 -59.71 -10.57
C THR A 58 13.42 -60.98 -10.14
N ALA A 59 12.10 -60.97 -10.10
CA ALA A 59 11.25 -62.16 -9.88
C ALA A 59 10.35 -62.38 -11.10
N GLU A 60 10.88 -63.10 -12.09
CA GLU A 60 10.33 -63.15 -13.45
C GLU A 60 10.03 -64.58 -13.91
N ALA A 61 8.89 -64.76 -14.60
CA ALA A 61 8.58 -65.95 -15.37
C ALA A 61 8.81 -65.67 -16.87
N THR A 62 9.77 -66.37 -17.49
CA THR A 62 10.16 -66.13 -18.89
C THR A 62 9.17 -66.78 -19.87
N ASP A 63 9.19 -66.34 -21.12
CA ASP A 63 8.36 -66.79 -22.24
C ASP A 63 8.48 -68.29 -22.58
N GLU A 64 9.59 -68.92 -22.20
CA GLU A 64 9.80 -70.37 -22.27
C GLU A 64 8.95 -71.17 -21.24
N GLY A 65 8.32 -70.51 -20.27
CA GLY A 65 7.57 -71.09 -19.16
C GLY A 65 6.04 -70.97 -19.26
N THR A 66 5.34 -71.57 -18.29
CA THR A 66 3.87 -71.42 -18.12
C THR A 66 3.47 -71.01 -16.72
N GLY A 67 4.43 -70.70 -15.85
CA GLY A 67 4.21 -70.28 -14.47
C GLY A 67 3.95 -68.79 -14.33
N ARG A 68 3.49 -68.38 -13.15
CA ARG A 68 3.26 -66.99 -12.75
C ARG A 68 4.57 -66.27 -12.39
N GLY A 69 4.55 -64.94 -12.49
CA GLY A 69 5.60 -64.08 -11.92
C GLY A 69 5.67 -64.20 -10.39
N GLY A 70 6.85 -63.93 -9.83
CA GLY A 70 7.10 -64.06 -8.40
C GLY A 70 6.79 -62.77 -7.64
N THR A 71 6.64 -62.84 -6.32
CA THR A 71 6.44 -61.66 -5.47
C THR A 71 7.77 -61.11 -4.98
N LEU A 72 7.93 -59.78 -5.00
CA LEU A 72 9.10 -59.09 -4.49
C LEU A 72 8.68 -58.10 -3.41
N THR A 73 9.21 -58.27 -2.20
CA THR A 73 8.92 -57.41 -1.05
C THR A 73 10.21 -56.76 -0.55
N ILE A 74 10.22 -55.44 -0.44
CA ILE A 74 11.35 -54.64 0.07
C ILE A 74 10.92 -53.90 1.33
N HIS A 75 11.62 -54.14 2.44
CA HIS A 75 11.54 -53.33 3.64
C HIS A 75 12.87 -52.62 3.83
N THR A 76 12.87 -51.29 3.76
CA THR A 76 14.08 -50.47 3.90
C THR A 76 13.77 -49.14 4.58
N GLU A 77 14.74 -48.45 5.15
CA GLU A 77 14.55 -47.05 5.59
C GLU A 77 14.73 -46.11 4.39
N THR A 78 15.74 -46.36 3.54
CA THR A 78 15.97 -45.61 2.30
C THR A 78 16.13 -46.55 1.11
N LEU A 79 15.51 -46.21 -0.02
CA LEU A 79 15.68 -46.88 -1.30
C LEU A 79 16.22 -45.88 -2.34
N ASN A 80 17.42 -46.12 -2.86
CA ASN A 80 18.01 -45.33 -3.95
C ASN A 80 18.19 -46.21 -5.17
N LEU A 81 17.39 -45.98 -6.22
CA LEU A 81 17.45 -46.69 -7.50
C LEU A 81 17.97 -45.74 -8.58
N ARG A 82 19.12 -46.05 -9.19
CA ARG A 82 19.87 -45.06 -9.99
C ARG A 82 20.50 -45.60 -11.26
N ASN A 83 20.64 -44.75 -12.26
CA ASN A 83 21.47 -44.99 -13.44
C ASN A 83 21.07 -46.26 -14.20
N GLN A 84 19.81 -46.36 -14.64
CA GLN A 84 19.25 -47.54 -15.34
C GLN A 84 19.14 -48.82 -14.50
N ALA A 85 19.24 -48.71 -13.17
CA ALA A 85 18.97 -49.84 -12.29
C ALA A 85 17.48 -50.21 -12.28
N GLU A 86 17.19 -51.48 -12.03
CA GLU A 86 15.85 -52.03 -12.23
C GLU A 86 15.36 -52.88 -11.04
N ILE A 87 14.08 -52.75 -10.69
CA ILE A 87 13.36 -53.65 -9.79
C ILE A 87 12.15 -54.20 -10.54
N THR A 88 12.13 -55.51 -10.79
CA THR A 88 11.15 -56.11 -11.71
C THR A 88 10.47 -57.33 -11.14
N VAL A 89 9.15 -57.33 -11.23
CA VAL A 89 8.29 -58.52 -11.17
C VAL A 89 7.61 -58.64 -12.53
N SER A 90 7.78 -59.73 -13.26
CA SER A 90 7.19 -59.82 -14.60
C SER A 90 6.81 -61.23 -14.98
N SER A 91 5.90 -61.33 -15.95
CA SER A 91 5.50 -62.60 -16.56
C SER A 91 5.35 -62.41 -18.07
N ALA A 92 6.20 -63.08 -18.83
CA ALA A 92 6.09 -63.21 -20.28
C ALA A 92 5.26 -64.45 -20.70
N THR A 93 4.58 -65.08 -19.74
CA THR A 93 3.72 -66.24 -19.97
C THR A 93 2.24 -65.83 -20.10
N GLN A 94 1.36 -66.80 -20.35
CA GLN A 94 -0.10 -66.59 -20.31
C GLN A 94 -0.66 -66.56 -18.88
N GLN A 95 0.13 -66.13 -17.90
CA GLN A 95 -0.24 -65.99 -16.49
C GLN A 95 0.15 -64.60 -15.94
N PRO A 96 -0.51 -64.12 -14.87
CA PRO A 96 -0.20 -62.84 -14.24
C PRO A 96 1.27 -62.66 -13.84
N ALA A 97 1.75 -61.42 -13.96
CA ALA A 97 2.91 -60.96 -13.21
C ALA A 97 2.64 -61.04 -11.70
N GLY A 98 3.71 -61.06 -10.91
CA GLY A 98 3.61 -61.05 -9.46
C GLY A 98 3.34 -59.65 -8.90
N ASN A 99 3.39 -59.57 -7.57
CA ASN A 99 3.21 -58.32 -6.84
C ASN A 99 4.57 -57.77 -6.40
N LEU A 100 4.73 -56.45 -6.52
CA LEU A 100 5.85 -55.72 -5.95
C LEU A 100 5.36 -54.88 -4.77
N GLU A 101 5.93 -55.09 -3.60
CA GLU A 101 5.64 -54.30 -2.40
C GLU A 101 6.91 -53.63 -1.89
N ILE A 102 6.88 -52.31 -1.77
CA ILE A 102 7.99 -51.50 -1.25
C ILE A 102 7.50 -50.72 -0.04
N ASN A 103 8.08 -51.04 1.12
CA ASN A 103 7.88 -50.33 2.37
C ASN A 103 9.19 -49.57 2.69
N SER A 104 9.16 -48.23 2.56
CA SER A 104 10.32 -47.35 2.74
C SER A 104 9.98 -46.09 3.55
N ASN A 105 10.99 -45.34 4.00
CA ASN A 105 10.82 -43.97 4.52
C ASN A 105 11.39 -42.92 3.56
N ASN A 106 12.09 -43.29 2.49
CA ASN A 106 12.53 -42.35 1.46
C ASN A 106 12.82 -43.16 0.20
N ILE A 107 12.33 -42.70 -0.94
CA ILE A 107 12.56 -43.36 -2.22
C ILE A 107 13.03 -42.31 -3.23
N LEU A 108 14.23 -42.51 -3.75
CA LEU A 108 14.77 -41.75 -4.88
C LEU A 108 14.98 -42.69 -6.07
N ILE A 109 14.35 -42.36 -7.19
CA ILE A 109 14.50 -43.04 -8.47
C ILE A 109 15.06 -42.02 -9.46
N GLU A 110 16.29 -42.22 -9.93
CA GLU A 110 16.94 -41.23 -10.80
C GLU A 110 17.72 -41.84 -11.96
N ASN A 111 17.86 -41.07 -13.04
CA ASN A 111 18.67 -41.38 -14.23
C ASN A 111 18.22 -42.69 -14.90
N GLN A 112 17.01 -42.69 -15.45
CA GLN A 112 16.44 -43.81 -16.21
C GLN A 112 16.27 -45.10 -15.41
N ALA A 113 16.23 -45.00 -14.08
CA ALA A 113 15.93 -46.12 -13.20
C ALA A 113 14.44 -46.50 -13.29
N SER A 114 14.12 -47.79 -13.13
CA SER A 114 12.75 -48.26 -13.33
C SER A 114 12.28 -49.31 -12.32
N ILE A 115 11.02 -49.20 -11.93
CA ILE A 115 10.29 -50.15 -11.10
C ILE A 115 9.14 -50.74 -11.93
N ASN A 116 9.22 -52.04 -12.24
CA ASN A 116 8.42 -52.66 -13.27
C ASN A 116 7.61 -53.84 -12.74
N ALA A 117 6.33 -53.91 -13.12
CA ALA A 117 5.38 -54.99 -12.86
C ALA A 117 4.63 -55.41 -14.13
N GLU A 118 5.36 -55.61 -15.23
CA GLU A 118 4.83 -55.79 -16.58
C GLU A 118 4.31 -57.20 -16.85
N THR A 119 3.26 -57.32 -17.67
CA THR A 119 2.63 -58.61 -17.97
C THR A 119 2.16 -58.78 -19.42
N THR A 120 2.16 -60.01 -19.91
CA THR A 120 1.55 -60.41 -21.20
C THR A 120 0.15 -61.03 -21.05
N ALA A 121 -0.26 -61.40 -19.83
CA ALA A 121 -1.58 -61.95 -19.51
C ALA A 121 -1.93 -61.71 -18.02
N GLY A 122 -3.20 -61.43 -17.69
CA GLY A 122 -3.58 -61.10 -16.31
C GLY A 122 -3.17 -59.66 -15.92
N GLN A 123 -2.86 -59.43 -14.64
CA GLN A 123 -2.48 -58.11 -14.10
C GLN A 123 -1.27 -58.25 -13.17
N GLY A 124 -0.33 -57.30 -13.23
CA GLY A 124 0.68 -57.09 -12.19
C GLY A 124 0.22 -56.07 -11.14
N SER A 125 0.95 -55.95 -10.02
CA SER A 125 0.69 -54.85 -9.09
C SER A 125 1.96 -54.29 -8.45
N ILE A 126 1.96 -52.99 -8.24
CA ILE A 126 2.98 -52.25 -7.48
C ILE A 126 2.28 -51.57 -6.30
N THR A 127 2.74 -51.82 -5.09
CA THR A 127 2.33 -51.10 -3.88
C THR A 127 3.56 -50.47 -3.24
N ILE A 128 3.55 -49.15 -3.11
CA ILE A 128 4.60 -48.36 -2.46
C ILE A 128 3.99 -47.70 -1.23
N ASN A 129 4.44 -48.10 -0.04
CA ASN A 129 4.14 -47.41 1.21
C ASN A 129 5.42 -46.72 1.70
N ASN A 130 5.47 -45.41 1.50
CA ASN A 130 6.63 -44.60 1.83
C ASN A 130 6.45 -43.86 3.17
N ASN A 131 6.04 -44.59 4.23
CA ASN A 131 5.92 -44.19 5.65
C ASN A 131 5.83 -42.66 5.94
N ASN A 132 4.95 -41.95 5.22
CA ASN A 132 4.80 -40.50 5.25
C ASN A 132 6.10 -39.70 5.03
N LYS A 133 6.82 -39.96 3.93
CA LYS A 133 7.98 -39.20 3.45
C LYS A 133 7.97 -39.02 1.93
N ASP A 134 9.07 -38.59 1.32
CA ASP A 134 9.10 -38.17 -0.08
C ASP A 134 9.43 -39.33 -1.04
N LEU A 135 8.66 -39.44 -2.13
CA LEU A 135 8.96 -40.29 -3.28
C LEU A 135 9.35 -39.37 -4.43
N ILE A 136 10.61 -39.46 -4.86
CA ILE A 136 11.20 -38.57 -5.86
C ILE A 136 11.61 -39.39 -7.10
N LEU A 137 11.07 -39.03 -8.26
CA LEU A 137 11.46 -39.54 -9.56
C LEU A 137 12.12 -38.41 -10.37
N ARG A 138 13.32 -38.67 -10.92
CA ARG A 138 14.08 -37.69 -11.70
C ARG A 138 14.71 -38.31 -12.94
N HIS A 139 15.03 -37.46 -13.91
CA HIS A 139 15.79 -37.79 -15.10
C HIS A 139 15.30 -39.05 -15.83
N HIS A 140 14.06 -39.02 -16.35
CA HIS A 140 13.48 -40.09 -17.17
C HIS A 140 13.26 -41.42 -16.43
N SER A 141 12.92 -41.37 -15.16
CA SER A 141 12.73 -42.56 -14.32
C SER A 141 11.28 -43.03 -14.29
N ASN A 142 11.04 -44.34 -14.18
CA ASN A 142 9.71 -44.91 -14.43
C ASN A 142 9.20 -45.84 -13.32
N ILE A 143 7.89 -45.83 -13.09
CA ILE A 143 7.15 -46.86 -12.34
C ILE A 143 6.06 -47.40 -13.26
N THR A 144 6.13 -48.69 -13.65
CA THR A 144 5.25 -49.24 -14.68
C THR A 144 4.58 -50.55 -14.28
N THR A 145 3.31 -50.69 -14.62
CA THR A 145 2.53 -51.95 -14.60
C THR A 145 1.94 -52.26 -15.99
N ASN A 146 2.65 -51.82 -17.03
CA ASN A 146 2.15 -51.87 -18.40
C ASN A 146 1.90 -53.31 -18.87
N ALA A 147 0.84 -53.46 -19.67
CA ALA A 147 0.37 -54.73 -20.18
C ALA A 147 0.47 -54.80 -21.71
N THR A 148 1.02 -55.90 -22.21
CA THR A 148 1.15 -56.17 -23.65
C THR A 148 0.15 -57.22 -24.12
N GLY A 149 -0.15 -57.25 -25.42
CA GLY A 149 -1.17 -58.15 -25.97
C GLY A 149 -2.55 -57.86 -25.40
N SER A 150 -3.31 -58.91 -25.04
CA SER A 150 -4.69 -58.80 -24.56
C SER A 150 -4.81 -58.68 -23.03
N ALA A 151 -3.74 -58.32 -22.33
CA ALA A 151 -3.72 -58.19 -20.88
C ALA A 151 -4.18 -56.80 -20.42
N THR A 152 -4.88 -56.76 -19.29
CA THR A 152 -5.27 -55.50 -18.64
C THR A 152 -4.07 -54.90 -17.93
N GLY A 153 -3.91 -53.56 -17.99
CA GLY A 153 -2.89 -52.85 -17.23
C GLY A 153 -2.96 -53.21 -15.74
N GLY A 154 -1.81 -53.33 -15.08
CA GLY A 154 -1.75 -53.68 -13.66
C GLY A 154 -2.06 -52.49 -12.75
N ASN A 155 -2.18 -52.75 -11.45
CA ASN A 155 -2.56 -51.72 -10.48
C ASN A 155 -1.33 -51.09 -9.79
N ILE A 156 -1.32 -49.77 -9.66
CA ILE A 156 -0.31 -49.02 -8.90
C ILE A 156 -0.99 -48.37 -7.70
N THR A 157 -0.44 -48.58 -6.50
CA THR A 157 -0.87 -47.89 -5.28
C THR A 157 0.34 -47.23 -4.63
N ILE A 158 0.30 -45.92 -4.45
CA ILE A 158 1.38 -45.13 -3.84
C ILE A 158 0.80 -44.36 -2.65
N ASN A 159 1.34 -44.63 -1.46
CA ASN A 159 1.07 -43.87 -0.25
C ASN A 159 2.37 -43.20 0.18
N THR A 160 2.45 -41.87 0.04
CA THR A 160 3.65 -41.07 0.31
C THR A 160 3.24 -39.76 0.96
N GLU A 161 4.16 -39.02 1.58
CA GLU A 161 3.86 -37.67 2.07
C GLU A 161 3.98 -36.66 0.92
N ASN A 162 5.05 -36.69 0.14
CA ASN A 162 5.14 -35.92 -1.12
C ASN A 162 5.51 -36.85 -2.27
N LEU A 163 4.98 -36.58 -3.46
CA LEU A 163 5.38 -37.19 -4.72
C LEU A 163 5.97 -36.09 -5.61
N VAL A 164 7.22 -36.25 -6.01
CA VAL A 164 7.88 -35.33 -6.95
C VAL A 164 8.36 -36.14 -8.15
N ALA A 165 7.88 -35.82 -9.35
CA ALA A 165 8.30 -36.48 -10.58
C ALA A 165 8.65 -35.43 -11.64
N LEU A 166 9.95 -35.18 -11.81
CA LEU A 166 10.48 -34.15 -12.70
C LEU A 166 11.22 -34.78 -13.88
N GLU A 167 11.45 -33.98 -14.94
CA GLU A 167 12.33 -34.34 -16.06
C GLU A 167 11.87 -35.61 -16.81
N ASN A 168 10.60 -35.65 -17.22
CA ASN A 168 9.97 -36.75 -17.96
C ASN A 168 10.00 -38.10 -17.21
N SER A 169 9.64 -38.08 -15.93
CA SER A 169 9.62 -39.28 -15.10
C SER A 169 8.19 -39.80 -14.93
N ASP A 170 7.92 -41.02 -15.38
CA ASP A 170 6.55 -41.47 -15.66
C ASP A 170 6.03 -42.55 -14.72
N ILE A 171 4.73 -42.50 -14.44
CA ILE A 171 3.99 -43.52 -13.70
C ILE A 171 2.90 -44.07 -14.62
N SER A 172 3.01 -45.33 -15.05
CA SER A 172 2.12 -45.87 -16.09
C SER A 172 1.55 -47.25 -15.81
N ALA A 173 0.26 -47.41 -16.13
CA ALA A 173 -0.54 -48.64 -16.04
C ALA A 173 -1.28 -48.89 -17.36
N ASN A 174 -0.59 -48.69 -18.48
CA ASN A 174 -1.16 -48.74 -19.83
C ASN A 174 -1.39 -50.18 -20.32
N ALA A 175 -2.27 -50.34 -21.32
CA ALA A 175 -2.56 -51.62 -21.96
C ALA A 175 -2.60 -51.53 -23.50
N GLN A 176 -2.14 -52.59 -24.16
CA GLN A 176 -2.14 -52.66 -25.63
C GLN A 176 -3.53 -52.96 -26.22
N GLN A 177 -4.10 -54.13 -25.91
CA GLN A 177 -5.37 -54.60 -26.51
C GLN A 177 -6.44 -54.93 -25.45
N ALA A 178 -6.39 -54.26 -24.31
CA ALA A 178 -7.31 -54.45 -23.19
C ALA A 178 -7.45 -53.15 -22.38
N PHE A 179 -8.17 -53.19 -21.26
CA PHE A 179 -8.35 -52.03 -20.39
C PHE A 179 -7.03 -51.59 -19.74
N GLY A 180 -6.84 -50.27 -19.57
CA GLY A 180 -5.80 -49.74 -18.67
C GLY A 180 -6.04 -50.18 -17.23
N GLY A 181 -5.00 -50.09 -16.40
CA GLY A 181 -5.04 -50.47 -14.99
C GLY A 181 -5.57 -49.37 -14.06
N THR A 182 -5.53 -49.61 -12.76
CA THR A 182 -5.91 -48.59 -11.76
C THR A 182 -4.68 -48.01 -11.07
N ILE A 183 -4.55 -46.69 -11.04
CA ILE A 183 -3.51 -45.96 -10.31
C ILE A 183 -4.19 -45.21 -9.16
N ASN A 184 -3.82 -45.51 -7.91
CA ASN A 184 -4.26 -44.78 -6.73
C ASN A 184 -3.04 -44.14 -6.05
N ILE A 185 -3.02 -42.82 -5.93
CA ILE A 185 -1.93 -42.08 -5.28
C ILE A 185 -2.52 -41.26 -4.14
N THR A 186 -2.00 -41.46 -2.94
CA THR A 186 -2.30 -40.63 -1.77
C THR A 186 -1.03 -39.90 -1.37
N ALA A 187 -1.04 -38.57 -1.44
CA ALA A 187 0.09 -37.69 -1.11
C ALA A 187 -0.41 -36.35 -0.56
N ALA A 188 0.37 -35.67 0.27
CA ALA A 188 0.10 -34.30 0.68
C ALA A 188 0.31 -33.29 -0.46
N GLY A 189 1.24 -33.57 -1.38
CA GLY A 189 1.43 -32.82 -2.62
C GLY A 189 2.02 -33.69 -3.72
N ILE A 190 1.65 -33.38 -4.97
CA ILE A 190 2.16 -34.01 -6.20
C ILE A 190 2.77 -32.90 -7.05
N PHE A 191 4.06 -33.02 -7.38
CA PHE A 191 4.82 -32.00 -8.11
C PHE A 191 5.43 -32.58 -9.38
N GLY A 192 5.31 -31.84 -10.48
CA GLY A 192 5.96 -32.12 -11.76
C GLY A 192 5.29 -33.15 -12.65
N THR A 193 4.31 -33.90 -12.13
CA THR A 193 3.53 -34.86 -12.91
C THR A 193 2.04 -34.66 -12.71
N GLU A 194 1.27 -34.94 -13.75
CA GLU A 194 -0.18 -34.90 -13.72
C GLU A 194 -0.76 -36.07 -14.53
N PHE A 195 -2.05 -36.34 -14.32
CA PHE A 195 -2.76 -37.29 -15.16
C PHE A 195 -2.91 -36.72 -16.57
N ARG A 196 -2.41 -37.44 -17.57
CA ARG A 196 -2.64 -37.14 -18.99
C ARG A 196 -3.28 -38.34 -19.70
N PRO A 197 -4.20 -38.10 -20.65
CA PRO A 197 -4.86 -39.19 -21.39
C PRO A 197 -3.94 -39.86 -22.41
N GLN A 198 -2.73 -39.32 -22.63
CA GLN A 198 -1.67 -39.87 -23.48
C GLN A 198 -0.31 -39.47 -22.92
N GLN A 199 0.70 -40.30 -23.18
CA GLN A 199 2.09 -40.02 -22.84
C GLN A 199 2.62 -38.85 -23.69
N THR A 200 3.35 -37.96 -23.04
CA THR A 200 3.97 -36.73 -23.58
C THR A 200 5.48 -36.77 -23.34
N ASN A 201 6.16 -35.64 -23.57
CA ASN A 201 7.56 -35.45 -23.20
C ASN A 201 7.73 -34.78 -21.81
N GLN A 202 6.65 -34.71 -21.04
CA GLN A 202 6.62 -34.26 -19.65
C GLN A 202 6.39 -35.48 -18.75
N SER A 203 6.60 -35.34 -17.44
CA SER A 203 6.32 -36.43 -16.49
C SER A 203 4.81 -36.70 -16.44
N ASP A 204 4.39 -37.92 -16.75
CA ASP A 204 2.98 -38.28 -16.88
C ASP A 204 2.54 -39.39 -15.93
N ILE A 205 1.29 -39.29 -15.49
CA ILE A 205 0.53 -40.40 -14.90
C ILE A 205 -0.45 -40.92 -15.95
N THR A 206 -0.25 -42.14 -16.45
CA THR A 206 -1.06 -42.70 -17.54
C THR A 206 -1.65 -44.07 -17.21
N ALA A 207 -2.94 -44.27 -17.47
CA ALA A 207 -3.62 -45.56 -17.38
C ALA A 207 -4.45 -45.82 -18.64
N THR A 208 -3.81 -45.75 -19.80
CA THR A 208 -4.45 -45.66 -21.12
C THR A 208 -4.51 -47.00 -21.84
N SER A 209 -5.30 -47.06 -22.92
CA SER A 209 -5.41 -48.24 -23.78
C SER A 209 -5.27 -47.88 -25.26
N GLU A 210 -4.52 -48.66 -26.05
CA GLU A 210 -4.45 -48.45 -27.52
C GLU A 210 -5.78 -48.75 -28.23
N LEU A 211 -6.74 -49.41 -27.55
CA LEU A 211 -8.12 -49.57 -28.05
C LEU A 211 -8.93 -48.26 -28.02
N GLY A 212 -8.40 -47.22 -27.39
CA GLY A 212 -9.01 -45.89 -27.29
C GLY A 212 -9.53 -45.56 -25.89
N ALA A 213 -9.99 -44.31 -25.73
CA ALA A 213 -10.29 -43.72 -24.43
C ALA A 213 -11.31 -44.50 -23.59
N SER A 214 -12.28 -45.18 -24.22
CA SER A 214 -13.30 -46.00 -23.54
C SER A 214 -12.75 -47.25 -22.85
N PHE A 215 -11.50 -47.62 -23.15
CA PHE A 215 -10.77 -48.72 -22.52
C PHE A 215 -9.68 -48.22 -21.57
N SER A 216 -9.60 -46.91 -21.30
CA SER A 216 -8.68 -46.40 -20.28
C SER A 216 -9.09 -46.91 -18.90
N GLY A 217 -8.10 -47.12 -18.05
CA GLY A 217 -8.26 -47.39 -16.65
C GLY A 217 -8.55 -46.13 -15.85
N GLU A 218 -8.35 -46.22 -14.53
CA GLU A 218 -8.75 -45.19 -13.57
C GLU A 218 -7.51 -44.63 -12.85
N VAL A 219 -7.41 -43.31 -12.76
CA VAL A 219 -6.36 -42.61 -12.02
C VAL A 219 -7.01 -41.78 -10.94
N ASN A 220 -6.80 -42.18 -9.68
CA ASN A 220 -7.31 -41.51 -8.49
C ASN A 220 -6.15 -40.86 -7.74
N LEU A 221 -6.14 -39.52 -7.74
CA LEU A 221 -5.20 -38.72 -6.98
C LEU A 221 -5.92 -38.17 -5.75
N ASN A 222 -5.48 -38.57 -4.56
CA ASN A 222 -6.01 -38.12 -3.29
C ASN A 222 -4.99 -37.22 -2.61
N THR A 223 -5.11 -35.92 -2.86
CA THR A 223 -4.30 -34.87 -2.23
C THR A 223 -5.17 -33.99 -1.34
N PRO A 224 -4.80 -33.78 -0.06
CA PRO A 224 -5.38 -32.71 0.75
C PRO A 224 -5.20 -31.35 0.04
N GLU A 225 -6.15 -30.43 0.21
CA GLU A 225 -6.15 -29.08 -0.38
C GLU A 225 -5.11 -28.17 0.30
N VAL A 226 -3.82 -28.46 0.16
CA VAL A 226 -2.76 -27.61 0.69
C VAL A 226 -1.82 -27.21 -0.44
N ASP A 227 -1.98 -25.97 -0.90
CA ASP A 227 -1.10 -25.37 -1.89
C ASP A 227 0.12 -24.72 -1.18
N PRO A 228 1.35 -25.23 -1.40
CA PRO A 228 2.55 -24.62 -0.84
C PRO A 228 2.88 -23.25 -1.45
N SER A 229 2.24 -22.87 -2.58
CA SER A 229 2.45 -21.60 -3.27
C SER A 229 1.77 -20.42 -2.57
N ASP A 230 0.69 -20.65 -1.80
CA ASP A 230 -0.05 -19.62 -1.04
C ASP A 230 0.84 -18.84 -0.07
N GLY A 231 1.95 -19.46 0.36
CA GLY A 231 2.94 -18.84 1.24
C GLY A 231 3.91 -17.88 0.58
N LEU A 232 4.10 -18.01 -0.73
CA LEU A 232 5.20 -17.37 -1.47
C LEU A 232 4.85 -15.94 -1.88
N VAL A 233 3.61 -15.53 -1.68
CA VAL A 233 3.13 -14.18 -1.92
C VAL A 233 3.02 -13.44 -0.58
N GLN A 234 3.36 -12.15 -0.60
CA GLN A 234 2.99 -11.22 0.47
C GLN A 234 2.15 -10.09 -0.12
N PHE A 235 0.93 -9.94 0.38
CA PHE A 235 0.04 -8.85 0.00
C PHE A 235 0.36 -7.57 0.76
N ASP A 236 0.12 -6.43 0.11
CA ASP A 236 0.13 -5.13 0.77
C ASP A 236 -1.03 -5.02 1.76
N ASP A 237 -0.87 -4.14 2.74
CA ASP A 237 -1.83 -3.99 3.83
C ASP A 237 -3.25 -3.68 3.32
N THR A 238 -4.24 -4.43 3.81
CA THR A 238 -5.64 -4.42 3.34
C THR A 238 -6.39 -3.14 3.69
N ILE A 239 -6.11 -2.52 4.83
CA ILE A 239 -6.71 -1.25 5.27
C ILE A 239 -5.64 -0.49 6.06
N GLU A 240 -5.29 0.72 5.61
CA GLU A 240 -4.41 1.63 6.36
C GLU A 240 -5.13 2.15 7.61
N ASP A 241 -4.45 2.17 8.78
CA ASP A 241 -5.03 2.73 10.01
C ASP A 241 -4.89 4.26 10.02
N ILE A 242 -5.99 4.94 9.73
CA ILE A 242 -6.08 6.41 9.68
C ILE A 242 -6.46 7.03 11.03
N SER A 243 -6.50 6.27 12.13
CA SER A 243 -6.86 6.82 13.45
C SER A 243 -5.93 7.95 13.90
N ALA A 244 -4.66 7.93 13.50
CA ALA A 244 -3.71 9.01 13.75
C ALA A 244 -4.09 10.34 13.07
N LEU A 245 -4.95 10.32 12.04
CA LEU A 245 -5.43 11.54 11.38
C LEU A 245 -6.46 12.31 12.22
N ILE A 246 -7.07 11.69 13.23
CA ILE A 246 -7.94 12.40 14.20
C ILE A 246 -7.11 13.40 15.01
N ASP A 247 -5.90 13.01 15.41
CA ASP A 247 -4.98 13.85 16.19
C ASP A 247 -4.32 14.96 15.34
N GLN A 248 -4.45 14.89 14.01
CA GLN A 248 -3.95 15.91 13.08
C GLN A 248 -4.94 17.07 12.86
N ASN A 249 -5.72 17.42 13.88
CA ASN A 249 -6.52 18.64 13.86
C ASN A 249 -5.56 19.86 13.89
N PRO A 250 -5.64 20.81 12.93
CA PRO A 250 -4.78 22.00 12.93
C PRO A 250 -4.80 22.78 14.25
N CYS A 251 -5.93 22.77 14.95
CA CYS A 251 -6.08 23.43 16.25
C CYS A 251 -5.41 22.70 17.42
N GLN A 252 -5.11 21.40 17.27
CA GLN A 252 -4.40 20.60 18.28
C GLN A 252 -2.91 20.47 17.96
N ARG A 253 -2.55 20.29 16.68
CA ARG A 253 -1.16 20.22 16.21
C ARG A 253 -0.45 21.59 16.25
N GLY A 254 -1.21 22.68 16.32
CA GLY A 254 -0.70 24.04 16.29
C GLY A 254 -0.28 24.66 17.61
N GLU A 255 -0.05 23.87 18.67
CA GLU A 255 0.50 24.42 19.92
C GLU A 255 1.87 25.08 19.64
N GLY A 256 1.91 26.41 19.65
CA GLY A 256 3.10 27.21 19.38
C GLY A 256 3.14 27.91 18.02
N SER A 257 2.21 27.61 17.11
CA SER A 257 2.06 28.34 15.84
C SER A 257 1.16 29.55 16.02
N GLU A 258 1.57 30.69 15.46
CA GLU A 258 0.78 31.92 15.50
C GLU A 258 0.64 32.59 14.15
N PHE A 259 -0.52 33.21 13.93
CA PHE A 259 -0.74 34.11 12.82
C PHE A 259 -1.17 35.48 13.35
N THR A 260 -0.26 36.46 13.25
CA THR A 260 -0.46 37.80 13.81
C THR A 260 -0.60 38.81 12.69
N ILE A 261 -1.57 39.72 12.82
CA ILE A 261 -1.74 40.86 11.91
C ILE A 261 -1.36 42.12 12.69
N THR A 262 -0.13 42.57 12.55
CA THR A 262 0.41 43.77 13.23
C THR A 262 0.18 45.05 12.44
N GLY A 263 -0.08 44.93 11.14
CA GLY A 263 -0.41 46.05 10.26
C GLY A 263 -1.21 45.58 9.05
N LYS A 264 -2.22 46.36 8.65
CA LYS A 264 -2.93 46.15 7.40
C LYS A 264 -2.31 47.07 6.36
N GLY A 265 -1.67 46.52 5.34
CA GLY A 265 -1.58 47.26 4.07
C GLY A 265 -3.00 47.55 3.62
N GLY A 266 -3.26 48.74 3.07
CA GLY A 266 -4.62 49.19 2.75
C GLY A 266 -4.95 50.54 3.39
N LEU A 267 -5.98 51.18 2.88
CA LEU A 267 -6.47 52.45 3.41
C LEU A 267 -7.29 52.21 4.70
N PRO A 268 -7.17 53.07 5.73
CA PRO A 268 -7.88 52.89 6.98
C PRO A 268 -9.41 52.98 6.78
N PRO A 269 -10.21 52.14 7.48
CA PRO A 269 -11.65 52.09 7.31
C PRO A 269 -12.34 53.42 7.64
N THR A 270 -11.76 54.24 8.53
CA THR A 270 -12.19 55.62 8.78
C THR A 270 -11.01 56.61 8.77
N PRO A 271 -11.23 57.90 8.43
CA PRO A 271 -10.19 58.94 8.51
C PRO A 271 -9.61 59.20 9.91
N ARG A 272 -10.16 58.59 10.97
CA ARG A 272 -9.85 58.86 12.37
C ARG A 272 -9.23 57.67 13.12
N ASP A 273 -9.10 56.51 12.47
CA ASP A 273 -8.41 55.37 13.07
C ASP A 273 -6.90 55.57 12.95
N PHE A 274 -6.25 55.83 14.09
CA PHE A 274 -4.79 55.73 14.17
C PHE A 274 -4.38 54.25 14.19
N LEU A 275 -3.33 53.90 13.45
CA LEU A 275 -2.60 52.65 13.61
C LEU A 275 -2.03 52.62 15.02
N THR A 276 -2.75 52.01 15.97
CA THR A 276 -2.19 51.73 17.30
C THR A 276 -1.26 50.53 17.18
N PRO A 277 0.05 50.65 17.44
CA PRO A 277 0.89 49.49 17.66
C PRO A 277 0.41 48.83 18.94
N TYR A 278 0.12 47.53 18.89
CA TYR A 278 0.02 46.74 20.11
C TYR A 278 1.42 46.73 20.73
N ASN A 279 1.55 47.13 22.00
CA ASN A 279 2.82 47.07 22.71
C ASN A 279 3.22 45.60 22.87
N ILE A 280 4.19 45.15 22.08
CA ILE A 280 4.96 43.94 22.34
C ILE A 280 6.23 44.39 23.10
N SER A 281 6.48 43.78 24.25
CA SER A 281 7.74 43.93 24.97
C SER A 281 8.87 43.39 24.08
N GLN A 282 9.78 44.27 23.65
CA GLN A 282 10.96 43.93 22.87
C GLN A 282 12.05 43.30 23.75
N GLU A 283 12.49 42.09 23.41
CA GLU A 283 13.91 41.77 23.43
C GLU A 283 14.49 42.22 22.08
N GLU A 284 15.50 43.08 22.11
CA GLU A 284 16.15 43.63 20.93
C GLU A 284 17.09 42.59 20.29
N THR A 285 16.82 42.23 19.03
CA THR A 285 17.87 41.79 18.10
C THR A 285 17.93 42.75 16.90
N PRO A 286 19.13 43.09 16.40
CA PRO A 286 19.32 44.23 15.51
C PRO A 286 18.86 43.93 14.08
N ALA A 287 17.97 44.78 13.57
CA ALA A 287 17.51 44.75 12.19
C ALA A 287 18.58 45.28 11.22
N THR A 288 18.74 44.56 10.11
CA THR A 288 19.66 44.87 9.01
C THR A 288 19.01 45.80 8.00
N SER A 289 19.68 46.92 7.69
CA SER A 289 19.64 47.67 6.41
C SER A 289 18.26 48.06 5.84
N GLU A 290 17.77 49.24 6.18
CA GLU A 290 16.73 49.95 5.41
C GLU A 290 17.21 50.23 3.97
N LYS A 291 16.61 49.56 2.98
CA LYS A 291 16.75 49.93 1.57
C LYS A 291 15.89 51.16 1.30
N PHE A 292 16.54 52.29 1.01
CA PHE A 292 15.86 53.48 0.48
C PHE A 292 15.36 53.23 -0.95
N VAL A 293 14.05 53.08 -1.11
CA VAL A 293 13.39 53.10 -2.43
C VAL A 293 12.94 54.53 -2.72
N THR A 294 13.25 55.03 -3.93
CA THR A 294 12.80 56.35 -4.39
C THR A 294 11.37 56.19 -4.92
N PRO A 295 10.32 56.84 -4.37
CA PRO A 295 8.97 56.67 -4.87
C PRO A 295 8.79 57.46 -6.16
N SER A 296 8.49 56.79 -7.27
CA SER A 296 8.06 57.43 -8.51
C SER A 296 6.77 56.77 -9.02
N GLU A 297 5.64 56.92 -8.33
CA GLU A 297 4.27 56.66 -8.82
C GLU A 297 3.20 57.04 -7.77
N PRO A 298 1.89 57.17 -8.13
CA PRO A 298 0.99 58.18 -7.57
C PRO A 298 0.62 57.96 -6.11
N GLU A 299 0.61 59.05 -5.36
CA GLU A 299 0.18 59.13 -3.98
C GLU A 299 -1.34 58.92 -3.89
N PHE A 300 -1.79 58.03 -2.99
CA PHE A 300 -3.22 57.77 -2.75
C PHE A 300 -3.80 58.90 -1.90
N ILE A 301 -4.31 59.95 -2.56
CA ILE A 301 -4.82 61.14 -1.87
C ILE A 301 -6.34 61.07 -1.74
N GLU A 302 -6.84 61.07 -0.50
CA GLU A 302 -8.26 61.11 -0.19
C GLU A 302 -8.80 62.55 -0.07
N ALA A 303 -10.01 62.79 -0.57
CA ALA A 303 -10.73 64.03 -0.35
C ALA A 303 -11.03 64.25 1.14
N GLN A 304 -10.62 65.40 1.67
CA GLN A 304 -10.78 65.78 3.09
C GLN A 304 -11.95 66.74 3.33
N GLY A 305 -12.51 67.30 2.26
CA GLY A 305 -13.67 68.17 2.32
C GLY A 305 -14.22 68.47 0.93
N TRP A 306 -15.21 69.36 0.90
CA TRP A 306 -15.79 69.83 -0.34
C TRP A 306 -16.09 71.32 -0.32
N VAL A 307 -16.08 71.93 -1.51
CA VAL A 307 -16.45 73.33 -1.70
C VAL A 307 -17.44 73.44 -2.86
N SER A 308 -18.41 74.34 -2.74
CA SER A 308 -19.35 74.63 -3.82
C SER A 308 -18.71 75.60 -4.81
N THR A 309 -18.76 75.26 -6.10
CA THR A 309 -18.25 76.07 -7.21
C THR A 309 -19.36 76.29 -8.26
N PRO A 310 -19.23 77.25 -9.18
CA PRO A 310 -20.19 77.44 -10.27
C PRO A 310 -20.39 76.21 -11.18
N ASN A 311 -19.45 75.27 -11.15
CA ASN A 311 -19.44 74.07 -11.98
C ASN A 311 -19.88 72.80 -11.20
N GLY A 312 -20.37 72.94 -9.97
CA GLY A 312 -20.76 71.84 -9.09
C GLY A 312 -19.98 71.80 -7.77
N ILE A 313 -20.01 70.66 -7.08
CA ILE A 313 -19.29 70.48 -5.81
C ILE A 313 -17.92 69.86 -6.08
N GLN A 314 -16.86 70.55 -5.70
CA GLN A 314 -15.49 70.05 -5.86
C GLN A 314 -15.03 69.40 -4.55
N LEU A 315 -14.64 68.12 -4.62
CA LEU A 315 -13.99 67.38 -3.55
C LEU A 315 -12.50 67.74 -3.56
N ILE A 316 -12.02 68.25 -2.42
CA ILE A 316 -10.66 68.80 -2.28
C ILE A 316 -9.91 68.10 -1.15
N VAL A 317 -8.58 68.13 -1.24
CA VAL A 317 -7.63 67.82 -0.17
C VAL A 317 -7.36 69.13 0.56
N ASN A 318 -7.35 69.20 1.88
CA ASN A 318 -7.21 70.48 2.59
C ASN A 318 -5.73 70.91 2.70
N PRO A 319 -5.30 72.05 2.12
CA PRO A 319 -3.95 72.57 2.25
C PRO A 319 -4.03 74.04 2.69
N ASP A 320 -4.51 74.37 3.88
CA ASP A 320 -4.71 75.78 4.22
C ASP A 320 -3.37 76.51 4.48
N THR A 321 -2.75 77.02 3.39
CA THR A 321 -1.99 78.29 3.20
C THR A 321 -0.87 78.17 2.15
N ALA A 322 -1.22 78.24 0.85
CA ALA A 322 -0.25 78.62 -0.18
C ALA A 322 -0.36 80.13 -0.46
N ILE A 323 0.27 80.96 0.37
CA ILE A 323 0.83 82.23 -0.10
C ILE A 323 2.35 82.15 0.08
N PRO A 324 3.14 82.02 -0.99
CA PRO A 324 4.57 82.19 -0.87
C PRO A 324 4.89 83.69 -0.82
N VAL A 325 5.15 84.23 0.37
CA VAL A 325 5.92 85.47 0.50
C VAL A 325 7.34 85.10 0.93
N ARG A 326 8.29 85.42 0.04
CA ARG A 326 9.73 85.21 0.22
C ARG A 326 10.24 85.89 1.50
N PRO A 327 11.12 85.22 2.26
CA PRO A 327 12.13 85.91 3.04
C PRO A 327 13.48 85.81 2.32
N TRP A 328 14.04 86.97 1.99
CA TRP A 328 15.48 87.09 1.80
C TRP A 328 16.13 87.11 3.19
N LEU A 329 17.00 86.14 3.48
CA LEU A 329 18.27 86.23 4.22
C LEU A 329 18.64 84.86 4.80
N THR A 330 19.77 84.32 4.35
CA THR A 330 20.50 83.24 5.01
C THR A 330 21.15 83.76 6.30
N PRO A 331 21.22 82.93 7.37
CA PRO A 331 22.52 82.45 7.83
C PRO A 331 22.51 80.98 8.30
N PRO A 332 23.68 80.40 8.60
CA PRO A 332 23.97 78.98 8.45
C PRO A 332 23.91 78.19 9.76
N ASN A 333 23.92 76.87 9.56
CA ASN A 333 24.57 75.85 10.37
C ASN A 333 23.85 75.23 11.59
N CYS A 334 23.80 73.90 11.48
CA CYS A 334 24.17 72.88 12.47
C CYS A 334 23.36 72.69 13.75
N GLU A 335 22.93 71.42 13.88
CA GLU A 335 23.01 70.58 15.08
C GLU A 335 22.09 70.98 16.25
N LYS A 336 21.48 70.09 17.02
CA LYS A 336 21.34 68.63 17.14
C LYS A 336 20.54 68.49 18.44
N LEU A 337 19.74 67.42 18.56
CA LEU A 337 19.38 66.80 19.84
C LEU A 337 18.56 67.73 20.79
N ASP A 338 17.67 67.28 21.65
CA ASP A 338 17.48 65.97 22.23
C ASP A 338 16.08 65.92 22.86
N SER A 339 15.60 64.70 23.03
CA SER A 339 14.94 64.20 24.23
C SER A 339 13.60 64.75 24.73
N GLN A 340 12.76 63.74 25.00
CA GLN A 340 12.02 63.51 26.25
C GLN A 340 10.56 63.99 26.32
N GLN A 341 9.69 62.98 26.16
CA GLN A 341 8.62 62.56 27.07
C GLN A 341 8.22 63.55 28.17
N LEU A 342 6.91 63.73 28.33
CA LEU A 342 6.17 63.37 29.56
C LEU A 342 4.66 63.41 29.30
N GLN A 343 3.95 62.43 29.88
CA GLN A 343 2.48 62.38 29.99
C GLN A 343 1.96 63.45 30.99
N PRO A 344 0.70 63.41 31.43
CA PRO A 344 -0.41 64.22 30.94
C PRO A 344 -0.85 65.27 31.99
N TYR A 345 -1.47 66.36 31.58
CA TYR A 345 -2.24 67.19 32.51
C TYR A 345 -3.60 67.60 31.94
N LEU A 346 -4.61 67.37 32.77
CA LEU A 346 -5.97 67.88 32.65
C LEU A 346 -6.04 69.38 32.98
N LEU A 347 -7.10 70.00 32.44
CA LEU A 347 -7.73 71.30 32.73
C LEU A 347 -7.18 72.52 31.97
N ALA A 348 -8.00 73.05 31.05
CA ALA A 348 -8.76 74.28 31.32
C ALA A 348 -9.70 74.63 30.16
N SER A 349 -10.88 75.11 30.54
CA SER A 349 -11.87 75.79 29.72
C SER A 349 -11.28 77.05 29.07
N THR A 350 -11.49 77.23 27.78
CA THR A 350 -11.55 78.55 27.15
C THR A 350 -12.82 78.65 26.33
N THR A 351 -13.79 79.41 26.86
CA THR A 351 -14.75 80.16 26.05
C THR A 351 -13.99 81.01 25.05
N ASP A 352 -14.25 80.86 23.75
CA ASP A 352 -14.85 81.93 22.97
C ASP A 352 -15.09 81.55 21.50
N ILE A 353 -16.18 82.15 21.01
CA ILE A 353 -16.66 82.29 19.63
C ILE A 353 -17.32 81.05 19.02
N ILE A 354 -18.61 80.89 19.36
CA ILE A 354 -19.62 80.31 18.48
C ILE A 354 -19.90 81.35 17.37
N PRO A 355 -19.68 81.05 16.07
CA PRO A 355 -20.47 81.64 15.02
C PRO A 355 -21.80 80.89 14.92
N SER A 356 -22.85 81.67 14.76
CA SER A 356 -24.26 81.32 14.64
C SER A 356 -24.54 80.09 13.74
N PRO A 357 -25.53 79.26 14.09
CA PRO A 357 -25.97 78.12 13.29
C PRO A 357 -26.89 78.63 12.17
N ASN A 358 -26.38 78.91 10.98
CA ASN A 358 -27.24 79.20 9.82
C ASN A 358 -26.59 79.06 8.43
N SER A 359 -25.58 78.21 8.28
CA SER A 359 -25.33 77.56 6.98
C SER A 359 -25.91 76.16 7.07
N GLN A 360 -26.95 75.85 6.29
CA GLN A 360 -27.30 74.44 6.10
C GLN A 360 -26.02 73.71 5.68
N PRO A 361 -25.71 72.53 6.26
CA PRO A 361 -24.58 71.75 5.80
C PRO A 361 -24.73 71.58 4.30
N LEU A 362 -23.69 71.92 3.53
CA LEU A 362 -23.69 71.72 2.09
C LEU A 362 -24.13 70.27 1.84
N GLN A 363 -25.11 70.05 0.98
CA GLN A 363 -25.64 68.72 0.67
C GLN A 363 -25.65 68.51 -0.84
N VAL A 364 -25.42 67.28 -1.27
CA VAL A 364 -25.40 66.88 -2.67
C VAL A 364 -26.29 65.68 -2.89
N THR A 365 -27.01 65.66 -4.00
CA THR A 365 -27.78 64.48 -4.41
C THR A 365 -26.91 63.61 -5.29
N ILE A 366 -26.57 62.41 -4.82
CA ILE A 366 -25.82 61.43 -5.61
C ILE A 366 -26.80 60.56 -6.39
N GLN A 367 -26.68 60.56 -7.71
CA GLN A 367 -27.49 59.74 -8.62
C GLN A 367 -26.82 58.40 -8.90
N GLN A 368 -25.49 58.36 -8.92
CA GLN A 368 -24.72 57.17 -9.26
C GLN A 368 -23.35 57.16 -8.58
N PHE A 369 -22.88 55.97 -8.20
CA PHE A 369 -21.48 55.76 -7.85
C PHE A 369 -20.79 55.03 -9.00
N ASN A 370 -19.56 55.44 -9.30
CA ASN A 370 -18.69 54.74 -10.23
C ASN A 370 -17.54 54.12 -9.43
N PHE A 371 -17.10 52.93 -9.81
CA PHE A 371 -16.02 52.23 -9.12
C PHE A 371 -14.82 52.04 -10.05
N GLN A 372 -13.63 52.20 -9.49
CA GLN A 372 -12.36 51.97 -10.19
C GLN A 372 -11.44 51.15 -9.29
N GLY A 373 -10.68 50.21 -9.87
CA GLY A 373 -9.73 49.37 -9.13
C GLY A 373 -10.34 48.14 -8.44
N ASN A 374 -11.67 47.96 -8.51
CA ASN A 374 -12.34 46.74 -8.06
C ASN A 374 -12.22 45.64 -9.12
N THR A 375 -11.38 44.65 -8.87
CA THR A 375 -11.29 43.44 -9.71
C THR A 375 -12.03 42.26 -9.10
N LYS A 376 -12.23 42.27 -7.77
CA LYS A 376 -12.85 41.16 -7.04
C LYS A 376 -14.37 41.21 -7.03
N PHE A 377 -14.96 42.39 -6.84
CA PHE A 377 -16.41 42.59 -6.80
C PHE A 377 -16.86 43.43 -7.99
N SER A 378 -18.00 43.08 -8.56
CA SER A 378 -18.57 43.79 -9.69
C SER A 378 -19.09 45.17 -9.28
N ASN A 379 -19.22 46.08 -10.26
CA ASN A 379 -19.77 47.41 -10.00
C ASN A 379 -21.19 47.32 -9.44
N GLU A 380 -22.00 46.36 -9.91
CA GLU A 380 -23.37 46.13 -9.43
C GLU A 380 -23.40 45.70 -7.97
N GLU A 381 -22.50 44.80 -7.56
CA GLU A 381 -22.40 44.32 -6.18
C GLU A 381 -22.03 45.46 -5.21
N LEU A 382 -21.05 46.29 -5.60
CA LEU A 382 -20.64 47.45 -4.80
C LEU A 382 -21.74 48.53 -4.79
N GLN A 383 -22.42 48.74 -5.91
CA GLN A 383 -23.53 49.69 -6.02
C GLN A 383 -24.68 49.32 -5.07
N GLN A 384 -24.99 48.02 -4.90
CA GLN A 384 -26.03 47.56 -3.96
C GLN A 384 -25.75 47.99 -2.53
N GLN A 385 -24.48 47.99 -2.09
CA GLN A 385 -24.10 48.42 -0.74
C GLN A 385 -24.36 49.93 -0.52
N LEU A 386 -24.41 50.72 -1.60
CA LEU A 386 -24.58 52.17 -1.55
C LEU A 386 -26.01 52.64 -1.79
N THR A 387 -26.96 51.73 -1.99
CA THR A 387 -28.40 52.04 -2.14
C THR A 387 -28.94 53.03 -1.09
N PRO A 388 -28.54 52.97 0.20
CA PRO A 388 -29.00 53.92 1.21
C PRO A 388 -28.66 55.39 0.93
N TYR A 389 -27.62 55.65 0.12
CA TYR A 389 -27.06 56.97 -0.19
C TYR A 389 -27.49 57.52 -1.56
N LEU A 390 -28.15 56.72 -2.40
CA LEU A 390 -28.60 57.12 -3.73
C LEU A 390 -29.88 57.95 -3.69
N ASN A 391 -30.01 58.90 -4.61
CA ASN A 391 -31.17 59.77 -4.81
C ASN A 391 -31.61 60.53 -3.56
N LYS A 392 -30.67 60.78 -2.64
CA LYS A 392 -30.88 61.56 -1.40
C LYS A 392 -29.85 62.67 -1.32
N ALA A 393 -30.26 63.80 -0.73
CA ALA A 393 -29.35 64.86 -0.37
C ALA A 393 -28.50 64.40 0.83
N ILE A 394 -27.22 64.13 0.58
CA ILE A 394 -26.26 63.65 1.59
C ILE A 394 -25.23 64.71 1.93
N ALA A 395 -24.74 64.71 3.16
CA ALA A 395 -23.63 65.53 3.63
C ALA A 395 -22.27 64.82 3.46
N PHE A 396 -21.15 65.55 3.62
CA PHE A 396 -19.81 65.00 3.37
C PHE A 396 -19.49 63.79 4.26
N ASN A 397 -19.90 63.82 5.52
CA ASN A 397 -19.76 62.69 6.44
C ASN A 397 -20.53 61.44 5.98
N GLN A 398 -21.69 61.59 5.33
CA GLN A 398 -22.45 60.50 4.75
C GLN A 398 -21.80 59.98 3.47
N LEU A 399 -21.09 60.83 2.73
CA LEU A 399 -20.27 60.41 1.60
C LEU A 399 -19.05 59.58 2.07
N ILE A 400 -18.41 59.97 3.18
CA ILE A 400 -17.38 59.15 3.84
C ILE A 400 -17.98 57.84 4.35
N ALA A 401 -19.20 57.86 4.92
CA ALA A 401 -19.89 56.64 5.32
C ALA A 401 -20.20 55.71 4.14
N ALA A 402 -20.53 56.24 2.96
CA ALA A 402 -20.68 55.46 1.73
C ALA A 402 -19.37 54.77 1.33
N ARG A 403 -18.25 55.49 1.31
CA ARG A 403 -16.92 54.88 1.11
C ARG A 403 -16.58 53.82 2.17
N THR A 404 -16.94 54.09 3.43
CA THR A 404 -16.69 53.19 4.56
C THR A 404 -17.45 51.89 4.36
N ALA A 405 -18.71 51.95 3.92
CA ALA A 405 -19.52 50.78 3.60
C ALA A 405 -18.87 49.87 2.53
N ILE A 406 -18.16 50.43 1.55
CA ILE A 406 -17.39 49.63 0.58
C ILE A 406 -16.21 48.94 1.26
N THR A 407 -15.45 49.65 2.09
CA THR A 407 -14.31 49.05 2.82
C THR A 407 -14.78 47.98 3.81
N GLU A 408 -15.89 48.21 4.50
CA GLU A 408 -16.56 47.22 5.35
C GLU A 408 -17.02 46.00 4.56
N TYR A 409 -17.51 46.19 3.33
CA TYR A 409 -17.90 45.08 2.47
C TYR A 409 -16.70 44.20 2.09
N TYR A 410 -15.54 44.79 1.75
CA TYR A 410 -14.31 44.03 1.49
C TYR A 410 -13.83 43.29 2.74
N THR A 411 -13.74 43.98 3.87
CA THR A 411 -13.27 43.39 5.14
C THR A 411 -14.19 42.29 5.67
N LYS A 412 -15.51 42.45 5.56
CA LYS A 412 -16.50 41.40 5.91
C LYS A 412 -16.38 40.15 5.05
N ASN A 413 -15.86 40.29 3.83
CA ASN A 413 -15.56 39.18 2.93
C ASN A 413 -14.07 38.76 2.99
N ASN A 414 -13.38 39.05 4.10
CA ASN A 414 -12.01 38.61 4.43
C ASN A 414 -10.90 39.22 3.55
N TYR A 415 -11.17 40.35 2.89
CA TYR A 415 -10.17 41.16 2.17
C TYR A 415 -9.66 42.30 3.06
N ILE A 416 -9.01 41.92 4.16
CA ILE A 416 -8.65 42.85 5.24
C ILE A 416 -7.59 43.88 4.87
N THR A 417 -6.83 43.64 3.79
CA THR A 417 -5.81 44.54 3.26
C THR A 417 -6.31 45.44 2.12
N SER A 418 -7.61 45.39 1.83
CA SER A 418 -8.24 46.17 0.78
C SER A 418 -9.09 47.28 1.39
N GLY A 419 -9.11 48.43 0.73
CA GLY A 419 -9.89 49.59 1.18
C GLY A 419 -10.36 50.45 0.02
N ALA A 420 -11.26 51.38 0.29
CA ALA A 420 -11.74 52.34 -0.69
C ALA A 420 -11.44 53.77 -0.23
N PHE A 421 -11.24 54.68 -1.18
CA PHE A 421 -11.19 56.12 -0.92
C PHE A 421 -11.90 56.89 -2.01
N ILE A 422 -12.18 58.16 -1.73
CA ILE A 422 -12.77 59.08 -2.69
C ILE A 422 -11.67 60.04 -3.15
N PRO A 423 -11.18 59.93 -4.40
CA PRO A 423 -10.20 60.86 -4.93
C PRO A 423 -10.82 62.27 -5.10
N PRO A 424 -9.99 63.33 -5.10
CA PRO A 424 -10.42 64.67 -5.49
C PRO A 424 -11.06 64.67 -6.88
N GLN A 425 -12.28 65.17 -6.98
CA GLN A 425 -13.08 65.18 -8.20
C GLN A 425 -14.17 66.25 -8.14
N THR A 426 -14.76 66.58 -9.28
CA THR A 426 -15.90 67.51 -9.34
C THR A 426 -17.19 66.74 -9.58
N ILE A 427 -18.12 66.87 -8.63
CA ILE A 427 -19.48 66.34 -8.74
C ILE A 427 -20.31 67.33 -9.55
N THR A 428 -20.59 66.97 -10.81
CA THR A 428 -21.42 67.73 -11.75
C THR A 428 -22.92 67.54 -11.47
N GLU A 429 -23.79 68.25 -12.20
CA GLU A 429 -25.26 68.15 -12.04
C GLU A 429 -25.82 66.72 -12.19
N ASN A 430 -25.07 65.82 -12.83
CA ASN A 430 -25.41 64.41 -13.00
C ASN A 430 -25.17 63.58 -11.72
N GLY A 431 -24.69 64.19 -10.63
CA GLY A 431 -24.60 63.57 -9.31
C GLY A 431 -23.78 62.28 -9.25
N THR A 432 -22.74 62.14 -10.07
CA THR A 432 -21.89 60.94 -10.10
C THR A 432 -20.65 61.12 -9.22
N VAL A 433 -20.37 60.14 -8.35
CA VAL A 433 -19.13 60.10 -7.55
C VAL A 433 -18.34 58.85 -7.87
N THR A 434 -17.06 59.02 -8.17
CA THR A 434 -16.12 57.91 -8.33
C THR A 434 -15.52 57.52 -6.98
N ILE A 435 -15.63 56.25 -6.62
CA ILE A 435 -14.95 55.63 -5.48
C ILE A 435 -13.83 54.76 -6.06
N GLN A 436 -12.60 54.98 -5.60
CA GLN A 436 -11.47 54.16 -6.01
C GLN A 436 -11.20 53.10 -4.93
N VAL A 437 -11.19 51.85 -5.37
CA VAL A 437 -10.85 50.69 -4.54
C VAL A 437 -9.38 50.37 -4.71
N VAL A 438 -8.70 50.18 -3.59
CA VAL A 438 -7.31 49.73 -3.49
C VAL A 438 -7.34 48.30 -2.96
N GLU A 439 -7.10 47.36 -3.87
CA GLU A 439 -7.04 45.94 -3.57
C GLU A 439 -5.62 45.56 -3.11
N GLY A 440 -5.49 45.11 -1.86
CA GLY A 440 -4.20 44.83 -1.25
C GLY A 440 -3.48 43.63 -1.89
N LYS A 441 -2.16 43.76 -2.07
CA LYS A 441 -1.25 42.71 -2.58
C LYS A 441 -0.06 42.49 -1.65
N ILE A 442 0.60 41.34 -1.77
CA ILE A 442 1.86 41.09 -1.08
C ILE A 442 3.00 41.67 -1.92
N ASP A 443 3.84 42.50 -1.32
CA ASP A 443 5.07 43.00 -1.94
C ASP A 443 6.18 41.95 -1.82
N GLU A 444 6.32 41.37 -0.63
CA GLU A 444 7.36 40.41 -0.29
C GLU A 444 6.84 39.35 0.69
N ILE A 445 7.23 38.10 0.46
CA ILE A 445 7.11 37.00 1.44
C ILE A 445 8.52 36.73 1.93
N ASP A 446 8.79 37.12 3.18
CA ASP A 446 10.06 36.91 3.86
C ASP A 446 9.98 35.62 4.67
N ILE A 447 10.89 34.68 4.45
CA ILE A 447 10.82 33.34 5.00
C ILE A 447 12.14 33.03 5.71
N ASN A 448 12.05 32.81 7.01
CA ASN A 448 13.15 32.37 7.84
C ASN A 448 12.95 30.91 8.25
N ILE A 449 13.90 30.03 7.94
CA ILE A 449 13.80 28.59 8.21
C ILE A 449 14.92 28.15 9.15
N GLU A 450 14.55 27.62 10.31
CA GLU A 450 15.45 26.85 11.17
C GLU A 450 15.44 25.38 10.71
N GLY A 451 16.39 25.02 9.85
CA GLY A 451 16.52 23.65 9.35
C GLY A 451 17.07 23.54 7.93
N ARG A 452 16.85 22.38 7.31
CA ARG A 452 17.35 22.06 5.94
C ARG A 452 16.34 22.31 4.83
N LEU A 453 15.09 22.64 5.16
CA LEU A 453 14.02 22.83 4.17
C LEU A 453 14.30 24.08 3.35
N ASN A 454 14.16 23.96 2.02
CA ASN A 454 14.42 25.06 1.11
C ASN A 454 13.31 26.12 1.22
N GLU A 455 13.69 27.40 1.27
CA GLU A 455 12.78 28.53 1.31
C GLU A 455 11.70 28.48 0.21
N ASN A 456 12.09 28.11 -1.01
CA ASN A 456 11.18 28.03 -2.15
C ASN A 456 10.09 26.96 -1.97
N TYR A 457 10.32 25.94 -1.13
CA TYR A 457 9.31 24.94 -0.80
C TYR A 457 8.11 25.60 -0.11
N ILE A 458 8.37 26.48 0.87
CA ILE A 458 7.35 27.23 1.60
C ILE A 458 6.78 28.34 0.72
N LYS A 459 7.66 29.12 0.09
CA LYS A 459 7.28 30.30 -0.72
C LYS A 459 6.29 29.97 -1.81
N SER A 460 6.60 28.98 -2.65
CA SER A 460 5.76 28.59 -3.78
C SER A 460 4.37 28.09 -3.37
N ARG A 461 4.23 27.60 -2.13
CA ARG A 461 2.95 27.15 -1.55
C ARG A 461 2.11 28.33 -1.07
N LEU A 462 2.74 29.32 -0.45
CA LEU A 462 2.09 30.55 0.02
C LEU A 462 1.70 31.48 -1.14
N GLU A 463 2.51 31.57 -2.19
CA GLU A 463 2.24 32.40 -3.38
C GLU A 463 0.88 32.11 -4.03
N LYS A 464 0.38 30.87 -3.94
CA LYS A 464 -0.97 30.52 -4.44
C LYS A 464 -2.09 31.20 -3.64
N ALA A 465 -1.87 31.45 -2.36
CA ALA A 465 -2.85 32.02 -1.44
C ALA A 465 -2.73 33.54 -1.32
N THR A 466 -1.61 34.11 -1.74
CA THR A 466 -1.32 35.55 -1.69
C THR A 466 -1.54 36.28 -3.03
N ILE A 467 -2.13 35.62 -4.03
CA ILE A 467 -2.55 36.26 -5.29
C ILE A 467 -3.55 37.38 -4.97
N ALA A 468 -3.26 38.58 -5.46
CA ALA A 468 -4.08 39.77 -5.20
C ALA A 468 -5.49 39.66 -5.82
N PRO A 469 -6.53 40.21 -5.15
CA PRO A 469 -6.50 40.75 -3.79
C PRO A 469 -6.36 39.67 -2.72
N ILE A 470 -5.54 39.94 -1.71
CA ILE A 470 -5.27 39.00 -0.61
C ILE A 470 -6.56 38.72 0.16
N ASN A 471 -6.83 37.44 0.38
CA ASN A 471 -7.93 36.97 1.21
C ASN A 471 -7.38 36.23 2.44
N GLN A 472 -7.83 36.64 3.62
CA GLN A 472 -7.35 36.11 4.90
C GLN A 472 -7.61 34.60 5.03
N ASP A 473 -8.79 34.10 4.66
CA ASP A 473 -9.12 32.68 4.79
C ASP A 473 -8.25 31.80 3.89
N LYS A 474 -7.95 32.27 2.68
CA LYS A 474 -7.05 31.56 1.75
C LYS A 474 -5.64 31.48 2.32
N LEU A 475 -5.12 32.59 2.86
CA LEU A 475 -3.80 32.62 3.48
C LEU A 475 -3.74 31.72 4.71
N LEU A 476 -4.74 31.81 5.59
CA LEU A 476 -4.84 30.95 6.78
C LEU A 476 -4.93 29.48 6.39
N SER A 477 -5.73 29.14 5.38
CA SER A 477 -5.83 27.75 4.88
C SER A 477 -4.49 27.24 4.35
N ALA A 478 -3.70 28.09 3.68
CA ALA A 478 -2.38 27.71 3.18
C ALA A 478 -1.35 27.52 4.31
N LEU A 479 -1.38 28.38 5.34
CA LEU A 479 -0.56 28.22 6.54
C LEU A 479 -0.92 26.95 7.30
N GLN A 480 -2.21 26.65 7.45
CA GLN A 480 -2.69 25.40 8.06
C GLN A 480 -2.28 24.16 7.25
N LEU A 481 -2.28 24.23 5.92
CA LEU A 481 -1.78 23.12 5.09
C LEU A 481 -0.27 22.89 5.30
N LEU A 482 0.51 23.95 5.47
CA LEU A 482 1.94 23.83 5.83
C LEU A 482 2.13 23.27 7.25
N GLN A 483 1.31 23.69 8.20
CA GLN A 483 1.32 23.16 9.57
C GLN A 483 1.01 21.66 9.63
N LEU A 484 0.20 21.15 8.70
CA LEU A 484 -0.09 19.72 8.58
C LEU A 484 1.02 18.94 7.86
N ASP A 485 1.98 19.62 7.21
CA ASP A 485 3.10 18.97 6.53
C ASP A 485 4.01 18.28 7.56
N PRO A 486 4.31 16.98 7.44
CA PRO A 486 5.17 16.26 8.38
C PRO A 486 6.62 16.79 8.42
N LEU A 487 7.04 17.62 7.47
CA LEU A 487 8.38 18.24 7.46
C LEU A 487 8.49 19.46 8.37
N ILE A 488 7.37 19.97 8.88
CA ILE A 488 7.29 21.21 9.66
C ILE A 488 6.82 20.86 11.08
N ASP A 489 7.60 21.29 12.06
CA ASP A 489 7.26 21.16 13.48
C ASP A 489 6.39 22.33 13.92
N ASN A 490 6.84 23.55 13.59
CA ASN A 490 6.13 24.78 13.88
C ASN A 490 6.25 25.79 12.73
N ILE A 491 5.19 26.57 12.51
CA ILE A 491 5.14 27.68 11.57
C ILE A 491 4.44 28.88 12.21
N SER A 492 5.08 30.04 12.16
CA SER A 492 4.52 31.31 12.60
C SER A 492 4.54 32.30 11.44
N ALA A 493 3.53 33.16 11.35
CA ALA A 493 3.44 34.14 10.27
C ALA A 493 2.92 35.50 10.77
N GLU A 494 3.52 36.56 10.27
CA GLU A 494 3.13 37.94 10.55
C GLU A 494 2.78 38.68 9.26
N LEU A 495 1.58 39.27 9.22
CA LEU A 495 1.15 40.17 8.15
C LEU A 495 1.26 41.62 8.62
N SER A 496 2.15 42.37 7.97
CA SER A 496 2.44 43.77 8.28
C SER A 496 2.24 44.70 7.08
N ALA A 497 2.16 46.00 7.33
CA ALA A 497 1.97 47.00 6.28
C ALA A 497 3.25 47.17 5.44
N GLY A 498 3.10 47.18 4.12
CA GLY A 498 4.21 47.44 3.20
C GLY A 498 4.52 48.93 3.05
N VAL A 499 5.53 49.24 2.25
CA VAL A 499 5.96 50.63 1.98
C VAL A 499 4.88 51.43 1.25
N ARG A 500 4.02 50.77 0.47
CA ARG A 500 2.89 51.40 -0.22
C ARG A 500 1.55 51.06 0.45
N PRO A 501 0.56 51.97 0.40
CA PRO A 501 -0.79 51.71 0.94
C PRO A 501 -1.55 50.56 0.29
N ASP A 502 -1.14 50.06 -0.88
CA ASP A 502 -1.74 48.89 -1.54
C ASP A 502 -0.96 47.58 -1.28
N THR A 503 0.12 47.64 -0.50
CA THR A 503 1.04 46.52 -0.26
C THR A 503 1.12 46.08 1.19
N SER A 504 1.33 44.79 1.40
CA SER A 504 1.65 44.18 2.70
C SER A 504 2.90 43.30 2.59
N VAL A 505 3.58 43.06 3.69
CA VAL A 505 4.70 42.12 3.81
C VAL A 505 4.24 40.94 4.67
N LEU A 506 4.56 39.72 4.22
CA LEU A 506 4.28 38.48 4.97
C LEU A 506 5.60 37.89 5.45
N ALA A 507 5.90 38.03 6.74
CA ALA A 507 7.04 37.37 7.37
C ALA A 507 6.62 36.00 7.88
N VAL A 508 7.41 34.95 7.62
CA VAL A 508 7.11 33.56 8.00
C VAL A 508 8.33 32.93 8.63
N GLU A 509 8.16 32.42 9.85
CA GLU A 509 9.18 31.67 10.57
C GLU A 509 8.79 30.19 10.60
N VAL A 510 9.73 29.31 10.24
CA VAL A 510 9.50 27.87 10.13
C VAL A 510 10.56 27.10 10.90
N VAL A 511 10.13 26.23 11.78
CA VAL A 511 10.98 25.23 12.45
C VAL A 511 10.73 23.87 11.80
N THR A 512 11.77 23.25 11.25
CA THR A 512 11.63 21.94 10.60
C THR A 512 11.52 20.81 11.61
N ALA A 513 10.66 19.83 11.35
CA ALA A 513 10.54 18.62 12.17
C ALA A 513 11.79 17.73 12.08
N ASN A 514 11.94 16.82 13.05
CA ASN A 514 13.00 15.81 13.00
C ASN A 514 12.84 14.96 11.73
N PRO A 515 13.82 14.96 10.81
CA PRO A 515 13.68 14.25 9.55
C PRO A 515 13.77 12.74 9.69
N TRP A 516 14.30 12.22 10.80
CA TRP A 516 14.51 10.80 10.98
C TRP A 516 13.26 10.09 11.48
N GLN A 517 12.89 9.03 10.79
CA GLN A 517 11.89 8.06 11.23
C GLN A 517 12.63 6.73 11.37
N ILE A 518 12.74 6.19 12.58
CA ILE A 518 13.40 4.91 12.80
C ILE A 518 12.46 4.07 13.64
N ALA A 519 12.11 2.88 13.16
CA ALA A 519 11.26 1.96 13.92
C ALA A 519 11.83 0.56 13.90
N ALA A 520 11.86 -0.11 15.05
CA ALA A 520 11.98 -1.55 15.10
C ALA A 520 10.57 -2.15 15.14
N ILE A 521 10.31 -3.17 14.33
CA ILE A 521 8.98 -3.77 14.15
C ILE A 521 9.07 -5.25 14.48
N THR A 522 8.10 -5.78 15.21
CA THR A 522 7.88 -7.23 15.35
C THR A 522 6.40 -7.55 15.38
N ASN A 523 6.00 -8.62 14.72
CA ASN A 523 4.62 -9.09 14.69
C ASN A 523 4.57 -10.59 14.35
N ASN A 524 3.39 -11.20 14.38
CA ASN A 524 3.15 -12.56 13.88
C ASN A 524 2.20 -12.59 12.67
N GLY A 525 2.21 -11.55 11.83
CA GLY A 525 1.27 -11.37 10.73
C GLY A 525 1.71 -11.98 9.39
N ARG A 526 2.77 -12.81 9.36
CA ARG A 526 3.16 -13.56 8.14
C ARG A 526 2.45 -14.92 8.12
N VAL A 527 2.19 -15.44 6.91
CA VAL A 527 1.66 -16.79 6.70
C VAL A 527 2.55 -17.87 7.34
N PRO A 528 1.97 -18.93 7.95
CA PRO A 528 2.75 -19.97 8.61
C PRO A 528 3.74 -20.71 7.70
N SER A 529 3.46 -20.82 6.40
CA SER A 529 4.27 -21.56 5.44
C SER A 529 5.70 -21.05 5.29
N VAL A 530 5.94 -19.77 5.58
CA VAL A 530 7.29 -19.15 5.60
C VAL A 530 7.67 -18.63 7.00
N GLY A 531 6.95 -19.04 8.04
CA GLY A 531 7.15 -18.61 9.42
C GLY A 531 6.38 -17.35 9.80
N THR A 532 5.59 -17.42 10.87
CA THR A 532 4.68 -16.35 11.29
C THR A 532 5.40 -15.18 11.96
N PHE A 533 6.43 -15.44 12.78
CA PHE A 533 7.15 -14.44 13.56
C PHE A 533 8.03 -13.57 12.67
N ARG A 534 7.61 -12.31 12.49
CA ARG A 534 8.30 -11.30 11.70
C ARG A 534 9.00 -10.31 12.61
N ARG A 535 10.20 -9.92 12.19
CA ARG A 535 11.00 -8.85 12.81
C ARG A 535 11.58 -7.97 11.73
N GLY A 536 11.81 -6.70 12.02
CA GLY A 536 12.35 -5.77 11.04
C GLY A 536 12.73 -4.42 11.59
N ILE A 537 13.32 -3.61 10.72
CA ILE A 537 13.72 -2.24 10.98
C ILE A 537 13.28 -1.38 9.79
N GLU A 538 12.66 -0.26 10.10
CA GLU A 538 12.33 0.80 9.16
C GLU A 538 13.23 2.01 9.43
N VAL A 539 13.78 2.59 8.37
CA VAL A 539 14.60 3.80 8.41
C VAL A 539 14.13 4.75 7.32
N GLY A 540 13.50 5.84 7.74
CA GLY A 540 13.09 6.96 6.91
C GLY A 540 13.90 8.22 7.18
N HIS A 541 14.11 9.00 6.13
CA HIS A 541 14.64 10.36 6.21
C HIS A 541 13.78 11.30 5.34
N GLY A 542 13.06 12.21 6.00
CA GLY A 542 12.33 13.30 5.39
C GLY A 542 13.25 14.46 4.98
N ASN A 543 12.94 15.10 3.87
CA ASN A 543 13.65 16.25 3.32
C ASN A 543 15.17 16.03 3.10
N LEU A 544 15.53 14.92 2.45
CA LEU A 544 16.94 14.52 2.28
C LEU A 544 17.74 15.53 1.42
N THR A 545 17.15 16.03 0.33
CA THR A 545 17.77 17.04 -0.55
C THR A 545 17.46 18.49 -0.17
N GLY A 546 16.54 18.72 0.77
CA GLY A 546 16.01 20.05 1.11
C GLY A 546 14.77 20.45 0.30
N MET A 547 14.34 19.63 -0.68
CA MET A 547 13.19 19.92 -1.54
C MET A 547 11.87 19.33 -1.03
N GLY A 548 11.85 18.77 0.18
CA GLY A 548 10.72 18.04 0.74
C GLY A 548 10.53 16.62 0.21
N ASP A 549 11.59 16.05 -0.35
CA ASP A 549 11.67 14.64 -0.74
C ASP A 549 11.78 13.71 0.48
N SER A 550 11.37 12.45 0.38
CA SER A 550 11.51 11.47 1.45
C SER A 550 12.13 10.19 0.92
N PHE A 551 13.01 9.58 1.71
CA PHE A 551 13.54 8.24 1.48
C PHE A 551 13.11 7.33 2.63
N ASN A 552 12.60 6.14 2.33
CA ASN A 552 12.26 5.13 3.32
C ASN A 552 12.87 3.79 2.94
N THR A 553 13.38 3.05 3.91
CA THR A 553 13.78 1.66 3.74
C THR A 553 13.19 0.79 4.84
N LEU A 554 12.65 -0.36 4.46
CA LEU A 554 12.15 -1.37 5.37
C LEU A 554 12.89 -2.68 5.11
N TYR A 555 13.45 -3.27 6.15
CA TYR A 555 13.96 -4.64 6.13
C TYR A 555 13.14 -5.47 7.11
N THR A 556 12.56 -6.57 6.65
CA THR A 556 11.90 -7.55 7.54
C THR A 556 12.29 -8.96 7.18
N ASN A 557 12.34 -9.84 8.18
CA ASN A 557 12.59 -11.26 7.95
C ASN A 557 11.76 -12.14 8.90
N THR A 558 11.56 -13.38 8.48
CA THR A 558 11.00 -14.50 9.27
C THR A 558 12.00 -15.65 9.26
N ASP A 559 11.56 -16.88 9.56
CA ASP A 559 12.39 -18.09 9.48
C ASP A 559 12.50 -18.63 8.03
N GLY A 560 11.59 -18.22 7.13
CA GLY A 560 11.57 -18.63 5.72
C GLY A 560 11.28 -17.48 4.74
N SER A 561 11.47 -16.22 5.14
CA SER A 561 11.23 -15.06 4.27
C SER A 561 12.19 -13.92 4.62
N ASP A 562 12.69 -13.24 3.60
CA ASP A 562 13.54 -12.05 3.69
C ASP A 562 13.02 -10.98 2.71
N LEU A 563 12.76 -9.77 3.21
CA LEU A 563 12.11 -8.69 2.48
C LEU A 563 12.90 -7.39 2.66
N VAL A 564 13.23 -6.74 1.56
CA VAL A 564 13.80 -5.39 1.52
C VAL A 564 12.91 -4.49 0.66
N GLU A 565 12.52 -3.34 1.20
CA GLU A 565 11.81 -2.29 0.49
C GLU A 565 12.58 -0.98 0.53
N LEU A 566 12.54 -0.26 -0.59
CA LEU A 566 13.11 1.07 -0.76
C LEU A 566 12.06 1.95 -1.43
N SER A 567 11.71 3.08 -0.81
CA SER A 567 10.85 4.11 -1.40
C SER A 567 11.58 5.45 -1.43
N TYR A 568 11.47 6.17 -2.55
CA TYR A 568 11.89 7.56 -2.66
C TYR A 568 10.79 8.39 -3.32
N ALA A 569 10.29 9.39 -2.61
CA ALA A 569 9.19 10.24 -3.07
C ALA A 569 9.56 11.73 -3.08
N ILE A 570 9.46 12.37 -4.24
CA ILE A 570 9.82 13.78 -4.44
C ILE A 570 8.60 14.63 -4.84
N PRO A 571 8.37 15.78 -4.21
CA PRO A 571 7.35 16.73 -4.65
C PRO A 571 7.81 17.47 -5.91
N VAL A 572 6.92 17.56 -6.92
CA VAL A 572 7.22 18.15 -8.24
C VAL A 572 6.50 19.47 -8.49
N ASN A 573 5.58 19.90 -7.62
CA ASN A 573 4.90 21.19 -7.72
C ASN A 573 4.40 21.70 -6.36
N SER A 574 3.96 22.96 -6.31
CA SER A 574 3.46 23.60 -5.09
C SER A 574 2.08 23.10 -4.65
N ARG A 575 1.40 22.22 -5.38
CA ARG A 575 0.16 21.54 -4.97
C ARG A 575 0.43 20.14 -4.40
N ASN A 576 1.66 19.86 -3.96
CA ASN A 576 2.08 18.56 -3.44
C ASN A 576 1.87 17.40 -4.43
N GLY A 577 1.96 17.65 -5.73
CA GLY A 577 2.13 16.56 -6.69
C GLY A 577 3.44 15.83 -6.39
N ARG A 578 3.45 14.50 -6.33
CA ARG A 578 4.62 13.69 -5.99
C ARG A 578 4.89 12.62 -7.04
N ILE A 579 6.16 12.37 -7.30
CA ILE A 579 6.63 11.16 -7.98
C ILE A 579 7.28 10.27 -6.93
N GLU A 580 6.89 9.01 -6.90
CA GLU A 580 7.42 7.97 -6.02
C GLU A 580 8.06 6.85 -6.84
N MET A 581 9.24 6.44 -6.43
CA MET A 581 9.94 5.27 -6.94
C MET A 581 10.02 4.26 -5.81
N PHE A 582 9.51 3.07 -6.05
CA PHE A 582 9.49 1.98 -5.09
C PHE A 582 10.19 0.75 -5.65
N TYR A 583 10.99 0.08 -4.81
CA TYR A 583 11.65 -1.18 -5.12
C TYR A 583 11.45 -2.15 -3.96
N ARG A 584 11.02 -3.37 -4.28
CA ARG A 584 10.90 -4.48 -3.34
C ARG A 584 11.70 -5.67 -3.85
N TYR A 585 12.53 -6.24 -2.98
CA TYR A 585 13.14 -7.55 -3.15
C TYR A 585 12.59 -8.48 -2.09
N GLN A 586 12.16 -9.67 -2.50
CA GLN A 586 11.63 -10.67 -1.59
C GLN A 586 12.15 -12.05 -1.95
N ASP A 587 12.62 -12.77 -0.93
CA ASP A 587 13.05 -14.15 -1.02
C ASP A 587 12.25 -14.98 -0.01
N ASN A 588 11.72 -16.11 -0.44
CA ASN A 588 10.89 -16.98 0.39
C ASN A 588 11.32 -18.44 0.23
N GLU A 589 11.29 -19.18 1.34
CA GLU A 589 11.50 -20.63 1.43
C GLU A 589 10.35 -21.22 2.25
N VAL A 590 9.71 -22.28 1.72
CA VAL A 590 8.64 -22.97 2.45
C VAL A 590 9.24 -23.82 3.57
N ILE A 591 8.92 -23.48 4.82
CA ILE A 591 9.41 -24.16 6.03
C ILE A 591 8.33 -24.98 6.73
N GLU A 592 7.10 -25.00 6.20
CA GLU A 592 6.00 -25.73 6.80
C GLU A 592 5.97 -27.20 6.38
N SER A 593 5.87 -28.10 7.36
CA SER A 593 5.66 -29.52 7.09
C SER A 593 4.30 -29.75 6.41
N PRO A 594 4.23 -30.58 5.35
CA PRO A 594 5.26 -31.54 4.96
C PRO A 594 6.24 -31.07 3.89
N PHE A 595 6.16 -29.82 3.43
CA PHE A 595 6.87 -29.33 2.25
C PHE A 595 8.28 -28.80 2.54
N GLU A 596 8.64 -28.61 3.82
CA GLU A 596 9.96 -28.16 4.28
C GLU A 596 11.17 -28.96 3.73
N ARG A 597 10.94 -30.19 3.24
CA ARG A 597 12.01 -31.06 2.69
C ARG A 597 12.15 -30.97 1.17
N LEU A 598 11.23 -30.27 0.51
CA LEU A 598 11.20 -30.11 -0.94
C LEU A 598 11.99 -28.89 -1.41
N ASP A 599 12.56 -28.09 -0.50
CA ASP A 599 13.35 -26.89 -0.83
C ASP A 599 12.61 -26.00 -1.84
N ILE A 600 11.35 -25.67 -1.51
CA ILE A 600 10.50 -24.83 -2.35
C ILE A 600 10.89 -23.39 -2.09
N GLN A 601 11.44 -22.73 -3.11
CA GLN A 601 11.91 -21.35 -3.02
C GLN A 601 11.19 -20.46 -4.02
N SER A 602 11.01 -19.18 -3.64
CA SER A 602 10.52 -18.12 -4.52
C SER A 602 11.34 -16.86 -4.33
N ASN A 603 11.85 -16.33 -5.44
CA ASN A 603 12.54 -15.06 -5.47
C ASN A 603 11.75 -14.06 -6.32
N SER A 604 11.57 -12.83 -5.83
CA SER A 604 10.86 -11.80 -6.58
C SER A 604 11.44 -10.39 -6.43
N HIS A 605 11.26 -9.62 -7.51
CA HIS A 605 11.62 -8.21 -7.63
C HIS A 605 10.41 -7.42 -8.10
N THR A 606 10.06 -6.35 -7.39
CA THR A 606 9.03 -5.40 -7.81
C THR A 606 9.64 -4.01 -7.96
N TYR A 607 9.35 -3.37 -9.08
CA TYR A 607 9.69 -1.97 -9.36
C TYR A 607 8.39 -1.21 -9.62
N GLU A 608 8.21 -0.07 -8.97
CA GLU A 608 7.04 0.76 -9.17
C GLU A 608 7.43 2.23 -9.32
N LEU A 609 6.78 2.89 -10.27
CA LEU A 609 6.87 4.34 -10.48
C LEU A 609 5.46 4.92 -10.43
N THR A 610 5.22 5.78 -9.44
CA THR A 610 3.89 6.34 -9.17
C THR A 610 3.92 7.86 -9.21
N PHE A 611 2.95 8.46 -9.91
CA PHE A 611 2.69 9.90 -9.89
C PHE A 611 1.33 10.17 -9.25
N ARG A 612 1.32 10.97 -8.18
CA ARG A 612 0.13 11.37 -7.44
C ARG A 612 -0.05 12.89 -7.46
N GLN A 613 -1.26 13.37 -7.74
CA GLN A 613 -1.58 14.79 -7.79
C GLN A 613 -2.84 15.12 -6.97
N PRO A 614 -2.70 15.89 -5.88
CA PRO A 614 -3.84 16.53 -5.23
C PRO A 614 -4.55 17.49 -6.17
N ILE A 615 -5.85 17.28 -6.37
CA ILE A 615 -6.74 18.13 -7.18
C ILE A 615 -7.48 19.12 -6.29
N ILE A 616 -7.95 18.65 -5.14
CA ILE A 616 -8.55 19.47 -4.08
C ILE A 616 -7.71 19.26 -2.84
N GLN A 617 -7.26 20.34 -2.22
CA GLN A 617 -6.47 20.29 -1.00
C GLN A 617 -6.84 21.44 -0.08
N THR A 618 -7.42 21.11 1.06
CA THR A 618 -7.79 22.01 2.15
C THR A 618 -7.45 21.32 3.48
N PRO A 619 -7.36 22.05 4.60
CA PRO A 619 -7.09 21.43 5.91
C PRO A 619 -8.12 20.36 6.32
N ARG A 620 -9.32 20.37 5.74
CA ARG A 620 -10.41 19.43 6.04
C ARG A 620 -10.65 18.38 4.96
N GLN A 621 -10.09 18.53 3.77
CA GLN A 621 -10.43 17.67 2.63
C GLN A 621 -9.27 17.59 1.66
N GLU A 622 -8.93 16.37 1.26
CA GLU A 622 -8.02 16.09 0.16
C GLU A 622 -8.70 15.16 -0.85
N PHE A 623 -8.59 15.49 -2.13
CA PHE A 623 -8.92 14.60 -3.23
C PHE A 623 -7.75 14.57 -4.20
N SER A 624 -7.19 13.39 -4.41
CA SER A 624 -6.00 13.16 -5.22
C SER A 624 -6.27 12.11 -6.28
N VAL A 625 -5.61 12.25 -7.41
CA VAL A 625 -5.62 11.26 -8.49
C VAL A 625 -4.19 10.88 -8.82
N GLY A 626 -3.96 9.64 -9.24
CA GLY A 626 -2.63 9.20 -9.60
C GLY A 626 -2.61 8.06 -10.61
N VAL A 627 -1.42 7.84 -11.13
CA VAL A 627 -1.10 6.75 -12.05
C VAL A 627 0.19 6.07 -11.57
N GLY A 628 0.17 4.75 -11.50
CA GLY A 628 1.30 3.90 -11.16
C GLY A 628 1.66 2.97 -12.30
N ALA A 629 2.93 2.66 -12.46
CA ALA A 629 3.41 1.63 -13.37
C ALA A 629 4.30 0.65 -12.59
N THR A 630 3.90 -0.60 -12.54
CA THR A 630 4.54 -1.65 -11.75
C THR A 630 5.09 -2.74 -12.65
N ARG A 631 6.33 -3.16 -12.44
CA ARG A 631 6.94 -4.35 -13.04
C ARG A 631 7.28 -5.32 -11.91
N ARG A 632 6.77 -6.55 -11.99
CA ARG A 632 7.08 -7.61 -11.02
C ARG A 632 7.65 -8.82 -11.73
N ASP A 633 8.79 -9.30 -11.24
CA ASP A 633 9.43 -10.53 -11.69
C ASP A 633 9.44 -11.51 -10.53
N SER A 634 8.99 -12.74 -10.75
CA SER A 634 9.03 -13.82 -9.78
C SER A 634 9.54 -15.10 -10.44
N GLN A 635 10.33 -15.87 -9.71
CA GLN A 635 10.82 -17.18 -10.09
C GLN A 635 10.53 -18.16 -8.94
N THR A 636 10.04 -19.35 -9.27
CA THR A 636 9.79 -20.43 -8.31
C THR A 636 10.62 -21.68 -8.64
N SER A 637 11.01 -22.42 -7.61
CA SER A 637 11.78 -23.66 -7.77
C SER A 637 11.40 -24.68 -6.71
N VAL A 638 11.63 -25.96 -7.04
CA VAL A 638 11.44 -27.12 -6.15
C VAL A 638 12.68 -27.99 -6.24
N LEU A 639 13.27 -28.36 -5.12
CA LEU A 639 14.51 -29.15 -5.04
C LEU A 639 15.67 -28.54 -5.86
N GLY A 640 15.73 -27.20 -5.93
CA GLY A 640 16.71 -26.44 -6.69
C GLY A 640 16.51 -26.40 -8.21
N GLU A 641 15.43 -26.99 -8.73
CA GLU A 641 15.06 -26.92 -10.14
C GLU A 641 13.91 -25.91 -10.34
N ASN A 642 14.03 -25.07 -11.36
CA ASN A 642 13.00 -24.15 -11.80
C ASN A 642 11.67 -24.90 -12.04
N PHE A 643 10.58 -24.43 -11.44
CA PHE A 643 9.32 -25.16 -11.45
C PHE A 643 8.11 -24.22 -11.42
N PRO A 644 7.11 -24.36 -12.33
CA PRO A 644 5.88 -23.58 -12.31
C PRO A 644 4.96 -24.00 -11.15
N LEU A 645 5.23 -23.46 -9.96
CA LEU A 645 4.41 -23.74 -8.79
C LEU A 645 3.11 -22.93 -8.78
N SER A 646 3.14 -21.69 -9.28
CA SER A 646 1.99 -20.79 -9.30
C SER A 646 1.25 -20.84 -10.63
N ALA A 647 -0.08 -20.85 -10.56
CA ALA A 647 -0.92 -20.69 -11.75
C ALA A 647 -0.55 -19.40 -12.52
N GLY A 648 -0.38 -19.54 -13.84
CA GLY A 648 0.04 -18.45 -14.73
C GLY A 648 1.55 -18.27 -14.87
N ALA A 649 2.39 -19.07 -14.20
CA ALA A 649 3.82 -19.15 -14.48
C ALA A 649 4.10 -19.85 -15.82
N ASN A 650 5.23 -19.53 -16.45
CA ASN A 650 5.72 -20.27 -17.63
C ASN A 650 6.37 -21.61 -17.25
N ASP A 651 6.75 -22.44 -18.23
CA ASP A 651 7.37 -23.75 -18.00
C ASP A 651 8.66 -23.71 -17.13
N ASP A 652 9.35 -22.56 -17.10
CA ASP A 652 10.54 -22.34 -16.28
C ASP A 652 10.20 -21.83 -14.86
N GLY A 653 8.92 -21.69 -14.49
CA GLY A 653 8.50 -21.19 -13.19
C GLY A 653 8.61 -19.68 -12.99
N GLU A 654 8.72 -18.90 -14.07
CA GLU A 654 8.72 -17.45 -14.05
C GLU A 654 7.31 -16.86 -14.17
N THR A 655 7.01 -15.86 -13.34
CA THR A 655 5.83 -15.00 -13.47
C THR A 655 6.28 -13.55 -13.56
N LYS A 656 6.11 -12.96 -14.74
CA LYS A 656 6.54 -11.60 -15.07
C LYS A 656 5.33 -10.73 -15.36
N LEU A 657 5.04 -9.74 -14.52
CA LEU A 657 3.87 -8.86 -14.64
C LEU A 657 4.30 -7.43 -14.99
N SER A 658 3.51 -6.76 -15.84
CA SER A 658 3.56 -5.32 -16.09
C SER A 658 2.16 -4.74 -15.85
N ILE A 659 2.01 -3.88 -14.84
CA ILE A 659 0.70 -3.41 -14.38
C ILE A 659 0.64 -1.89 -14.51
N LEU A 660 -0.44 -1.37 -15.10
CA LEU A 660 -0.78 0.04 -15.06
C LEU A 660 -1.90 0.25 -14.03
N GLN A 661 -1.67 1.16 -13.11
CA GLN A 661 -2.57 1.44 -11.99
C GLN A 661 -3.12 2.86 -12.13
N PHE A 662 -4.42 3.04 -11.98
CA PHE A 662 -5.05 4.36 -11.88
C PHE A 662 -5.83 4.43 -10.57
N PHE A 663 -5.49 5.40 -9.72
CA PHE A 663 -6.08 5.48 -8.39
C PHE A 663 -6.63 6.87 -8.06
N GLN A 664 -7.60 6.88 -7.15
CA GLN A 664 -8.19 8.07 -6.59
C GLN A 664 -8.24 7.93 -5.06
N ASP A 665 -7.68 8.91 -4.38
CA ASP A 665 -7.71 9.01 -2.93
C ASP A 665 -8.64 10.14 -2.52
N TYR A 666 -9.50 9.88 -1.55
CA TYR A 666 -10.36 10.88 -0.95
C TYR A 666 -10.24 10.82 0.57
N GLN A 667 -9.90 11.95 1.18
CA GLN A 667 -9.83 12.10 2.62
C GLN A 667 -10.70 13.28 3.05
N LEU A 668 -11.52 13.06 4.08
CA LEU A 668 -12.35 14.08 4.71
C LEU A 668 -12.09 14.07 6.22
N ARG A 669 -11.74 15.22 6.77
CA ARG A 669 -11.44 15.45 8.19
C ARG A 669 -12.48 16.41 8.76
N GLY A 670 -13.30 15.90 9.67
CA GLY A 670 -14.20 16.68 10.52
C GLY A 670 -13.56 16.94 11.89
N ASP A 671 -14.31 17.61 12.77
CA ASP A 671 -13.78 17.99 14.08
C ASP A 671 -13.58 16.79 15.04
N ASN A 672 -14.30 15.68 14.82
CA ASN A 672 -14.23 14.45 15.62
C ASN A 672 -14.37 13.16 14.79
N GLN A 673 -14.17 13.25 13.47
CA GLN A 673 -14.27 12.10 12.58
C GLN A 673 -13.39 12.27 11.36
N VAL A 674 -12.90 11.16 10.82
CA VAL A 674 -12.12 11.10 9.58
C VAL A 674 -12.68 10.00 8.70
N LEU A 675 -12.78 10.28 7.40
CA LEU A 675 -13.12 9.30 6.38
C LEU A 675 -11.98 9.29 5.35
N ALA A 676 -11.44 8.12 5.06
CA ALA A 676 -10.53 7.88 3.95
C ALA A 676 -11.12 6.83 3.01
N LEU A 677 -11.07 7.08 1.72
CA LEU A 677 -11.49 6.18 0.65
C LEU A 677 -10.39 6.13 -0.40
N ASN A 678 -10.06 4.92 -0.86
CA ASN A 678 -9.17 4.67 -1.98
C ASN A 678 -9.91 3.82 -3.02
N SER A 679 -9.75 4.17 -4.29
CA SER A 679 -10.27 3.42 -5.43
C SER A 679 -9.16 3.25 -6.44
N GLN A 680 -8.82 2.01 -6.76
CA GLN A 680 -7.70 1.65 -7.63
C GLN A 680 -8.16 0.71 -8.73
N PHE A 681 -7.79 1.04 -9.96
CA PHE A 681 -7.99 0.21 -11.15
C PHE A 681 -6.63 -0.34 -11.57
N ASN A 682 -6.50 -1.67 -11.57
CA ASN A 682 -5.28 -2.38 -11.93
C ASN A 682 -5.48 -3.07 -13.28
N ILE A 683 -4.60 -2.76 -14.24
CA ILE A 683 -4.65 -3.31 -15.60
C ILE A 683 -3.33 -4.02 -15.85
N GLY A 684 -3.37 -5.35 -15.91
CA GLY A 684 -2.26 -6.18 -16.34
C GLY A 684 -2.04 -6.07 -17.85
N LEU A 685 -0.79 -5.88 -18.27
CA LEU A 685 -0.39 -5.66 -19.65
C LEU A 685 0.62 -6.73 -20.09
N GLY A 686 0.39 -7.31 -21.27
CA GLY A 686 1.32 -8.25 -21.93
C GLY A 686 2.51 -7.56 -22.61
N ILE A 687 3.19 -6.63 -21.93
CA ILE A 687 4.33 -5.87 -22.45
C ILE A 687 5.58 -6.10 -21.59
N LEU A 688 6.76 -5.71 -22.10
CA LEU A 688 8.04 -5.80 -21.38
C LEU A 688 8.39 -7.22 -20.90
N ASP A 689 8.22 -8.20 -21.79
CA ASP A 689 8.48 -9.63 -21.51
C ASP A 689 7.59 -10.21 -20.40
N ALA A 690 6.34 -9.72 -20.30
CA ALA A 690 5.37 -10.26 -19.36
C ALA A 690 4.94 -11.69 -19.75
N THR A 691 4.66 -12.54 -18.75
CA THR A 691 4.25 -13.94 -18.97
C THR A 691 2.83 -13.99 -19.55
N VAL A 692 2.71 -14.46 -20.78
CA VAL A 692 1.43 -14.57 -21.50
C VAL A 692 1.19 -16.04 -21.84
N ASN A 693 0.07 -16.57 -21.37
CA ASN A 693 -0.29 -17.98 -21.52
C ASN A 693 -1.42 -18.12 -22.56
N SER A 694 -1.68 -19.37 -22.98
CA SER A 694 -2.82 -19.67 -23.87
C SER A 694 -4.16 -19.45 -23.18
N ASP A 695 -4.20 -19.75 -21.88
CA ASP A 695 -5.35 -19.73 -21.01
C ASP A 695 -5.06 -18.85 -19.78
N GLU A 696 -6.12 -18.34 -19.15
CA GLU A 696 -5.99 -17.61 -17.89
C GLU A 696 -5.60 -18.58 -16.73
N PRO A 697 -5.01 -18.09 -15.63
CA PRO A 697 -4.53 -16.72 -15.41
C PRO A 697 -3.20 -16.42 -16.14
N ASP A 698 -3.01 -15.17 -16.55
CA ASP A 698 -1.74 -14.68 -17.09
C ASP A 698 -1.53 -13.19 -16.75
N SER A 699 -0.55 -12.53 -17.37
CA SER A 699 -0.25 -11.12 -17.10
C SER A 699 -1.28 -10.11 -17.61
N ARG A 700 -2.34 -10.55 -18.32
CA ARG A 700 -3.36 -9.70 -18.96
C ARG A 700 -4.68 -9.80 -18.21
N PHE A 701 -4.75 -9.13 -17.07
CA PHE A 701 -5.93 -9.11 -16.23
C PHE A 701 -6.46 -7.69 -15.99
N PHE A 702 -7.63 -7.61 -15.40
CA PHE A 702 -8.15 -6.37 -14.85
C PHE A 702 -8.78 -6.65 -13.47
N TYR A 703 -8.53 -5.78 -12.50
CA TYR A 703 -9.35 -5.75 -11.30
C TYR A 703 -9.49 -4.34 -10.75
N TRP A 704 -10.60 -4.11 -10.08
CA TRP A 704 -10.84 -2.90 -9.29
C TRP A 704 -10.74 -3.26 -7.81
N ARG A 705 -10.01 -2.44 -7.05
CA ARG A 705 -9.95 -2.52 -5.59
C ARG A 705 -10.48 -1.22 -4.98
N GLY A 706 -11.35 -1.34 -4.00
CA GLY A 706 -11.94 -0.24 -3.25
C GLY A 706 -11.73 -0.44 -1.76
N GLN A 707 -11.02 0.48 -1.13
CA GLN A 707 -10.73 0.46 0.30
C GLN A 707 -11.32 1.69 0.98
N GLY A 708 -11.73 1.54 2.24
CA GLY A 708 -12.24 2.65 3.01
C GLY A 708 -12.16 2.44 4.50
N GLN A 709 -11.90 3.53 5.23
CA GLN A 709 -11.96 3.54 6.69
C GLN A 709 -12.64 4.82 7.17
N TRP A 710 -13.54 4.66 8.13
CA TRP A 710 -14.19 5.75 8.84
C TRP A 710 -13.88 5.63 10.33
N VAL A 711 -13.32 6.69 10.89
CA VAL A 711 -12.98 6.77 12.31
C VAL A 711 -13.79 7.90 12.92
N ARG A 712 -14.39 7.66 14.08
CA ARG A 712 -15.13 8.66 14.84
C ARG A 712 -14.74 8.62 16.30
N GLU A 713 -14.39 9.77 16.85
CA GLU A 713 -14.22 9.97 18.27
C GLU A 713 -15.61 10.14 18.93
N LEU A 714 -15.95 9.22 19.82
CA LEU A 714 -17.21 9.22 20.58
C LEU A 714 -17.09 9.94 21.92
N ALA A 715 -15.90 9.90 22.51
CA ALA A 715 -15.46 10.58 23.71
C ALA A 715 -13.92 10.62 23.70
N THR A 716 -13.29 11.37 24.61
CA THR A 716 -11.82 11.45 24.72
C THR A 716 -11.19 10.06 24.70
N ASP A 717 -10.26 9.84 23.76
CA ASP A 717 -9.55 8.58 23.52
C ASP A 717 -10.46 7.36 23.22
N THR A 718 -11.74 7.59 22.94
CA THR A 718 -12.75 6.55 22.63
C THR A 718 -13.11 6.61 21.16
N LEU A 719 -12.61 5.66 20.38
CA LEU A 719 -12.74 5.66 18.92
C LEU A 719 -13.63 4.50 18.43
N LEU A 720 -14.53 4.81 17.51
CA LEU A 720 -15.19 3.83 16.66
C LEU A 720 -14.44 3.82 15.32
N VAL A 721 -13.95 2.65 14.91
CA VAL A 721 -13.27 2.42 13.63
C VAL A 721 -14.12 1.47 12.82
N VAL A 722 -14.42 1.84 11.57
CA VAL A 722 -15.12 0.98 10.61
C VAL A 722 -14.29 0.92 9.34
N GLY A 723 -13.93 -0.28 8.90
CA GLY A 723 -13.12 -0.51 7.71
C GLY A 723 -13.81 -1.42 6.70
N GLY A 724 -13.43 -1.28 5.43
CA GLY A 724 -13.81 -2.20 4.37
C GLY A 724 -12.77 -2.26 3.24
N ASP A 725 -12.68 -3.42 2.60
CA ASP A 725 -11.82 -3.69 1.45
C ASP A 725 -12.60 -4.58 0.47
N VAL A 726 -12.59 -4.22 -0.81
CA VAL A 726 -13.34 -4.90 -1.86
C VAL A 726 -12.44 -5.05 -3.07
N GLN A 727 -12.36 -6.26 -3.61
CA GLN A 727 -11.69 -6.54 -4.89
C GLN A 727 -12.67 -7.23 -5.83
N LEU A 728 -12.77 -6.70 -7.06
CA LEU A 728 -13.62 -7.25 -8.12
C LEU A 728 -12.80 -7.40 -9.41
N SER A 729 -12.72 -8.63 -9.91
CA SER A 729 -12.12 -8.99 -11.19
C SER A 729 -13.11 -9.81 -12.03
N PRO A 730 -13.23 -9.53 -13.33
CA PRO A 730 -13.97 -10.39 -14.25
C PRO A 730 -13.14 -11.55 -14.82
N SER A 731 -11.83 -11.61 -14.55
CA SER A 731 -10.86 -12.58 -15.06
C SER A 731 -10.23 -13.38 -13.92
N GLU A 732 -9.60 -14.50 -14.23
CA GLU A 732 -8.76 -15.20 -13.24
C GLU A 732 -7.47 -14.40 -13.01
N LEU A 733 -7.03 -14.31 -11.75
CA LEU A 733 -5.84 -13.58 -11.36
C LEU A 733 -4.72 -14.56 -11.02
N VAL A 734 -3.49 -14.18 -11.40
CA VAL A 734 -2.28 -14.83 -10.87
C VAL A 734 -2.27 -14.71 -9.34
N PRO A 735 -1.75 -15.69 -8.58
CA PRO A 735 -1.80 -15.68 -7.11
C PRO A 735 -1.26 -14.39 -6.46
N LEU A 736 -0.28 -13.76 -7.10
CA LEU A 736 0.32 -12.49 -6.70
C LEU A 736 -0.64 -11.28 -6.68
N GLU A 737 -1.80 -11.39 -7.34
CA GLU A 737 -2.80 -10.32 -7.49
C GLU A 737 -4.17 -10.71 -6.93
N ARG A 738 -4.30 -11.92 -6.36
CA ARG A 738 -5.53 -12.41 -5.73
C ARG A 738 -5.81 -11.69 -4.40
N PHE A 739 -7.05 -11.76 -3.96
CA PHE A 739 -7.55 -11.24 -2.70
C PHE A 739 -7.40 -12.26 -1.57
N GLY A 740 -6.63 -11.90 -0.54
CA GLY A 740 -6.46 -12.68 0.69
C GLY A 740 -7.52 -12.36 1.76
N LEU A 741 -8.22 -13.37 2.26
CA LEU A 741 -9.17 -13.25 3.38
C LEU A 741 -8.76 -14.16 4.56
N GLY A 742 -8.70 -13.58 5.75
CA GLY A 742 -8.26 -14.23 7.00
C GLY A 742 -6.89 -13.74 7.47
N GLY A 743 -6.71 -13.63 8.79
CA GLY A 743 -5.45 -13.23 9.40
C GLY A 743 -5.47 -11.88 10.10
N TYR A 744 -4.26 -11.39 10.44
CA TYR A 744 -4.06 -10.27 11.39
C TYR A 744 -4.73 -8.96 10.95
N ARG A 745 -4.72 -8.67 9.64
CA ARG A 745 -5.29 -7.43 9.05
C ARG A 745 -6.57 -7.67 8.24
N SER A 746 -7.11 -8.88 8.29
CA SER A 746 -8.31 -9.27 7.58
C SER A 746 -9.34 -9.76 8.59
N VAL A 747 -9.79 -11.01 8.50
CA VAL A 747 -10.63 -11.63 9.53
C VAL A 747 -9.75 -12.29 10.59
N ARG A 748 -9.61 -11.65 11.75
CA ARG A 748 -8.81 -12.19 12.88
C ARG A 748 -9.49 -13.42 13.47
N GLY A 749 -8.71 -14.39 13.93
CA GLY A 749 -9.20 -15.71 14.37
C GLY A 749 -8.97 -16.81 13.33
N TYR A 750 -8.44 -16.47 12.16
CA TYR A 750 -8.11 -17.39 11.08
C TYR A 750 -6.64 -17.27 10.67
N ARG A 751 -6.09 -18.31 10.04
CA ARG A 751 -4.77 -18.27 9.41
C ARG A 751 -4.66 -17.10 8.43
N GLN A 752 -3.48 -16.50 8.29
CA GLN A 752 -3.25 -15.47 7.28
C GLN A 752 -3.53 -16.04 5.88
N ASP A 753 -4.31 -15.30 5.10
CA ASP A 753 -4.70 -15.66 3.73
C ASP A 753 -5.39 -17.04 3.66
N THR A 754 -6.21 -17.36 4.66
CA THR A 754 -7.01 -18.61 4.73
C THR A 754 -7.82 -18.87 3.45
N ARG A 755 -8.24 -17.80 2.76
CA ARG A 755 -8.82 -17.86 1.42
C ARG A 755 -8.03 -16.94 0.50
N LEU A 756 -7.62 -17.45 -0.65
CA LEU A 756 -6.95 -16.70 -1.69
C LEU A 756 -7.71 -16.84 -3.01
N THR A 757 -8.41 -15.79 -3.43
CA THR A 757 -9.35 -15.85 -4.56
C THR A 757 -9.30 -14.61 -5.44
N ASP A 758 -9.87 -14.63 -6.64
CA ASP A 758 -9.81 -13.47 -7.54
C ASP A 758 -10.59 -12.24 -7.01
N ASN A 759 -11.70 -12.50 -6.33
CA ASN A 759 -12.63 -11.50 -5.82
C ASN A 759 -12.83 -11.65 -4.31
N GLY A 760 -13.14 -10.54 -3.63
CA GLY A 760 -13.52 -10.62 -2.23
C GLY A 760 -14.03 -9.31 -1.64
N VAL A 761 -14.68 -9.43 -0.48
CA VAL A 761 -15.18 -8.33 0.33
C VAL A 761 -14.82 -8.60 1.79
N LEU A 762 -14.25 -7.60 2.46
CA LEU A 762 -13.95 -7.59 3.89
C LEU A 762 -14.63 -6.39 4.54
N GLY A 763 -15.14 -6.58 5.75
CA GLY A 763 -15.61 -5.52 6.63
C GLY A 763 -15.12 -5.74 8.06
N THR A 764 -14.71 -4.65 8.71
CA THR A 764 -14.21 -4.67 10.10
C THR A 764 -14.83 -3.54 10.92
N VAL A 765 -15.12 -3.80 12.18
CA VAL A 765 -15.62 -2.81 13.15
C VAL A 765 -14.85 -2.96 14.45
N GLU A 766 -14.21 -1.89 14.92
CA GLU A 766 -13.51 -1.84 16.20
C GLU A 766 -14.07 -0.72 17.09
N LEU A 767 -14.21 -0.99 18.38
CA LEU A 767 -14.48 0.04 19.38
C LEU A 767 -13.30 0.12 20.34
N ARG A 768 -12.47 1.17 20.24
CA ARG A 768 -11.28 1.37 21.06
C ARG A 768 -11.67 2.14 22.32
N LEU A 769 -11.68 1.47 23.47
CA LEU A 769 -12.10 2.01 24.75
C LEU A 769 -10.88 2.29 25.64
N PRO A 770 -10.62 3.54 26.08
CA PRO A 770 -9.50 3.83 26.95
C PRO A 770 -9.70 3.21 28.33
N VAL A 771 -8.60 2.86 28.99
CA VAL A 771 -8.58 2.31 30.35
C VAL A 771 -8.09 3.39 31.33
N PRO A 772 -8.99 4.21 31.92
CA PRO A 772 -8.59 5.50 32.49
C PRO A 772 -7.68 5.42 33.71
N TRP A 773 -7.66 4.28 34.42
CA TRP A 773 -6.85 4.10 35.63
C TRP A 773 -5.38 3.76 35.34
N VAL A 774 -5.04 3.37 34.10
CA VAL A 774 -3.65 3.16 33.64
C VAL A 774 -3.23 4.14 32.55
N SER A 775 -4.19 4.71 31.83
CA SER A 775 -3.96 5.80 30.87
C SER A 775 -3.65 7.12 31.58
N GLY A 776 -2.86 7.97 30.94
CA GLY A 776 -2.50 9.29 31.44
C GLY A 776 -1.52 9.99 30.50
N LYS A 777 -0.77 10.97 31.03
CA LYS A 777 0.21 11.71 30.22
C LYS A 777 1.24 10.74 29.60
N ASN A 778 1.30 10.75 28.27
CA ASN A 778 2.17 9.92 27.42
C ASN A 778 1.98 8.40 27.58
N ARG A 779 0.81 7.94 28.05
CA ARG A 779 0.48 6.51 28.16
C ARG A 779 -0.98 6.30 27.84
N LEU A 780 -1.28 5.51 26.83
CA LEU A 780 -2.65 5.18 26.45
C LEU A 780 -2.82 3.66 26.40
N PHE A 781 -3.70 3.14 27.25
CA PHE A 781 -4.14 1.75 27.20
C PHE A 781 -5.57 1.72 26.72
N GLN A 782 -5.86 0.88 25.72
CA GLN A 782 -7.19 0.73 25.14
C GLN A 782 -7.55 -0.76 25.04
N VAL A 783 -8.77 -1.09 25.47
CA VAL A 783 -9.40 -2.39 25.16
C VAL A 783 -10.18 -2.23 23.86
N VAL A 784 -10.02 -3.19 22.95
CA VAL A 784 -10.52 -3.09 21.57
C VAL A 784 -11.38 -4.30 21.23
N PRO A 785 -12.65 -4.38 21.68
CA PRO A 785 -13.59 -5.32 21.08
C PRO A 785 -13.73 -5.06 19.58
N PHE A 786 -13.75 -6.14 18.80
CA PHE A 786 -13.88 -6.06 17.35
C PHE A 786 -14.78 -7.16 16.77
N ILE A 787 -15.28 -6.90 15.57
CA ILE A 787 -16.00 -7.86 14.73
C ILE A 787 -15.44 -7.72 13.31
N ASP A 788 -15.06 -8.85 12.73
CA ASP A 788 -14.56 -8.92 11.36
C ASP A 788 -15.38 -9.93 10.57
N GLY A 789 -15.53 -9.71 9.27
CA GLY A 789 -16.12 -10.71 8.38
C GLY A 789 -15.96 -10.36 6.92
N GLY A 790 -16.05 -11.37 6.06
CA GLY A 790 -15.89 -11.21 4.63
C GLY A 790 -16.28 -12.44 3.84
N VAL A 791 -16.29 -12.30 2.52
CA VAL A 791 -16.60 -13.35 1.56
C VAL A 791 -15.62 -13.27 0.40
N ALA A 792 -15.14 -14.40 -0.08
CA ALA A 792 -14.10 -14.54 -1.11
C ALA A 792 -14.56 -15.55 -2.19
N TRP A 793 -14.34 -15.27 -3.48
CA TRP A 793 -14.77 -16.14 -4.59
C TRP A 793 -13.91 -15.98 -5.86
N ASN A 794 -13.84 -17.01 -6.70
CA ASN A 794 -13.10 -17.01 -7.97
C ASN A 794 -13.99 -16.58 -9.16
N SER A 795 -13.36 -16.09 -10.22
CA SER A 795 -14.04 -15.58 -11.42
C SER A 795 -14.55 -16.69 -12.35
N ASP A 796 -13.85 -17.82 -12.38
CA ASP A 796 -14.14 -19.03 -13.16
C ASP A 796 -15.33 -19.85 -12.62
N GLY A 797 -15.75 -19.58 -11.39
CA GLY A 797 -16.78 -20.33 -10.69
C GLY A 797 -16.30 -21.64 -10.08
N GLU A 798 -14.99 -21.88 -10.02
CA GLU A 798 -14.42 -22.95 -9.21
C GLU A 798 -14.84 -22.77 -7.74
N GLU A 799 -15.32 -23.86 -7.14
CA GLU A 799 -15.75 -23.81 -5.75
C GLU A 799 -14.54 -23.63 -4.84
N VAL A 800 -14.58 -22.57 -4.03
CA VAL A 800 -13.63 -22.38 -2.94
C VAL A 800 -13.81 -23.52 -1.96
N SER A 801 -12.72 -24.22 -1.65
CA SER A 801 -12.67 -25.29 -0.66
C SER A 801 -13.38 -24.93 0.65
N GLY A 802 -14.44 -25.66 0.97
CA GLY A 802 -15.28 -25.44 2.15
C GLY A 802 -16.16 -24.19 2.05
N THR A 803 -16.17 -23.35 3.09
CA THR A 803 -17.01 -22.14 3.12
C THR A 803 -16.27 -20.94 2.51
N ASN A 804 -16.98 -20.15 1.71
CA ASN A 804 -16.48 -18.93 1.05
C ASN A 804 -16.49 -17.68 1.95
N ALA A 805 -17.24 -17.73 3.05
CA ALA A 805 -17.37 -16.66 4.02
C ALA A 805 -16.57 -16.95 5.30
N LEU A 806 -15.91 -15.93 5.84
CA LEU A 806 -15.26 -15.97 7.15
C LEU A 806 -15.88 -14.90 8.05
N ALA A 807 -16.03 -15.20 9.34
CA ALA A 807 -16.52 -14.24 10.33
C ALA A 807 -15.89 -14.50 11.70
N ALA A 808 -15.59 -13.45 12.45
CA ALA A 808 -14.99 -13.57 13.77
C ALA A 808 -15.38 -12.41 14.69
N VAL A 809 -15.26 -12.68 15.98
CA VAL A 809 -15.38 -11.68 17.05
C VAL A 809 -14.18 -11.79 17.96
N GLY A 810 -13.74 -10.71 18.56
CA GLY A 810 -12.61 -10.78 19.45
C GLY A 810 -12.42 -9.56 20.31
N VAL A 811 -11.31 -9.59 21.04
CA VAL A 811 -10.88 -8.50 21.90
C VAL A 811 -9.38 -8.28 21.75
N GLY A 812 -9.01 -7.02 21.62
CA GLY A 812 -7.64 -6.56 21.60
C GLY A 812 -7.27 -5.72 22.81
N LEU A 813 -5.97 -5.58 23.01
CA LEU A 813 -5.34 -4.63 23.90
C LEU A 813 -4.34 -3.82 23.09
N GLN A 814 -4.57 -2.50 23.01
CA GLN A 814 -3.67 -1.55 22.39
C GLN A 814 -3.00 -0.71 23.47
N VAL A 815 -1.68 -0.55 23.36
CA VAL A 815 -0.86 0.17 24.34
C VAL A 815 0.09 1.11 23.60
N LYS A 816 -0.01 2.41 23.86
CA LYS A 816 0.95 3.43 23.42
C LYS A 816 1.70 3.99 24.63
N LEU A 817 3.04 3.96 24.62
CA LEU A 817 3.89 4.44 25.71
C LEU A 817 4.93 5.44 25.20
N TRP A 818 4.98 6.60 25.85
CA TRP A 818 5.95 7.68 25.63
C TRP A 818 6.07 8.14 24.18
N ASP A 819 5.02 7.95 23.38
CA ASP A 819 4.98 8.18 21.92
C ASP A 819 6.07 7.43 21.14
N ARG A 820 6.69 6.44 21.79
CA ARG A 820 7.84 5.69 21.29
C ARG A 820 7.58 4.21 21.14
N ILE A 821 6.64 3.64 21.89
CA ILE A 821 6.33 2.22 21.85
C ILE A 821 4.85 2.07 21.58
N ASN A 822 4.50 1.40 20.49
CA ASN A 822 3.15 0.98 20.17
C ASN A 822 3.09 -0.54 20.22
N MET A 823 2.16 -1.08 21.00
CA MET A 823 1.91 -2.51 21.10
C MET A 823 0.43 -2.79 20.86
N ARG A 824 0.15 -3.87 20.16
CA ARG A 824 -1.20 -4.37 19.95
C ARG A 824 -1.18 -5.89 20.13
N LEU A 825 -2.13 -6.40 20.89
CA LEU A 825 -2.37 -7.82 21.09
C LEU A 825 -3.84 -8.08 20.83
N ASP A 826 -4.18 -9.00 19.93
CA ASP A 826 -5.55 -9.34 19.59
C ASP A 826 -5.80 -10.83 19.81
N TYR A 827 -6.98 -11.17 20.33
CA TYR A 827 -7.47 -12.54 20.38
C TYR A 827 -8.81 -12.62 19.65
N GLY A 828 -8.82 -13.30 18.51
CA GLY A 828 -9.99 -13.54 17.67
C GLY A 828 -10.58 -14.93 17.88
N ILE A 829 -11.91 -15.01 17.88
CA ILE A 829 -12.67 -16.25 17.97
C ILE A 829 -13.38 -16.46 16.62
N PRO A 830 -13.01 -17.50 15.85
CA PRO A 830 -13.68 -17.79 14.58
C PRO A 830 -15.14 -18.22 14.83
N LEU A 831 -16.06 -17.71 14.00
CA LEU A 831 -17.48 -18.07 14.01
C LEU A 831 -17.87 -19.05 12.89
N VAL A 832 -16.97 -19.26 11.93
CA VAL A 832 -17.10 -20.22 10.83
C VAL A 832 -15.99 -21.26 11.01
N ASP A 833 -16.34 -22.53 10.89
CA ASP A 833 -15.36 -23.62 11.02
C ASP A 833 -14.59 -23.81 9.72
N VAL A 834 -13.28 -23.99 9.82
CA VAL A 834 -12.37 -24.14 8.68
C VAL A 834 -11.29 -25.11 9.08
N ASP A 835 -10.92 -26.02 8.18
CA ASP A 835 -9.85 -26.97 8.42
C ASP A 835 -8.51 -26.21 8.58
N SER A 836 -8.11 -26.03 9.83
CA SER A 836 -6.84 -25.45 10.26
C SER A 836 -6.00 -26.54 10.93
N ARG A 837 -4.68 -26.46 10.79
CA ARG A 837 -3.75 -27.41 11.43
C ARG A 837 -3.43 -27.02 12.89
N ASP A 838 -3.85 -25.83 13.32
CA ASP A 838 -3.68 -25.27 14.67
C ASP A 838 -2.24 -25.41 15.21
N ARG A 839 -1.27 -25.00 14.40
CA ARG A 839 0.17 -25.16 14.71
C ARG A 839 0.83 -23.88 15.20
N THR A 840 0.19 -22.74 14.98
CA THR A 840 0.76 -21.43 15.27
C THR A 840 -0.18 -20.60 16.13
N ALA A 841 0.38 -19.64 16.89
CA ALA A 841 -0.43 -18.73 17.71
C ALA A 841 -1.48 -17.95 16.89
N GLN A 842 -1.17 -17.65 15.62
CA GLN A 842 -2.11 -17.02 14.70
C GLN A 842 -3.30 -17.94 14.37
N GLU A 843 -3.06 -19.22 14.14
CA GLU A 843 -4.11 -20.22 13.90
C GLU A 843 -4.95 -20.46 15.17
N ASP A 844 -4.35 -20.31 16.36
CA ASP A 844 -5.07 -20.27 17.65
C ASP A 844 -5.81 -18.93 17.90
N GLY A 845 -5.83 -18.02 16.91
CA GLY A 845 -6.51 -16.73 16.96
C GLY A 845 -5.78 -15.63 17.72
N PHE A 846 -4.52 -15.83 18.11
CA PHE A 846 -3.69 -14.85 18.79
C PHE A 846 -2.77 -14.08 17.85
N TYR A 847 -2.83 -12.75 17.90
CA TYR A 847 -2.01 -11.87 17.10
C TYR A 847 -1.33 -10.82 17.95
N PHE A 848 -0.14 -10.39 17.53
CA PHE A 848 0.52 -9.25 18.13
C PHE A 848 1.26 -8.42 17.09
N SER A 849 1.41 -7.14 17.39
CA SER A 849 2.38 -6.26 16.76
C SER A 849 3.00 -5.32 17.79
N VAL A 850 4.28 -5.04 17.62
CA VAL A 850 5.03 -4.10 18.43
C VAL A 850 5.88 -3.27 17.49
N SER A 851 5.80 -1.95 17.61
CA SER A 851 6.72 -1.02 16.97
C SER A 851 7.35 -0.10 18.01
N SER A 852 8.64 0.18 17.86
CA SER A 852 9.36 1.09 18.74
C SER A 852 10.23 2.09 17.99
N SER A 853 10.08 3.38 18.27
CA SER A 853 10.90 4.49 17.79
C SER A 853 11.85 5.02 18.87
N PRO A 854 13.11 5.37 18.54
CA PRO A 854 14.03 5.98 19.48
C PRO A 854 13.76 7.48 19.72
N TYR A 855 13.08 8.15 18.78
CA TYR A 855 12.77 9.58 18.85
C TYR A 855 11.34 9.79 19.33
#